data_AF-A0A642V3R5-F1
#
_entry.id   AF-A0A642V3R5-F1
#
_cell.length_a   1.000
_cell.length_b   1.000
_cell.length_c   1.000
_cell.angle_alpha   90.00
_cell.angle_beta   90.00
_cell.angle_gamma   90.00
#
_symmetry.space_group_name_H-M   'P 1'
#
loop_
_entity.id
_entity.type
_entity.pdbx_description
1 polymer ?
#
loop_
_entity_poly.entity_id
_entity_poly.type
_entity_poly.pdbx_seq_one_letter_code
_entity_poly.pdbx_strand_id
1 'polypeptide(L)'
;MKSTPMVTIPLKGMIDSDWISPLRQYIAGIYGPGSHFKDEASQIHRLRQDVRGSAADTIGRDLLYRYYRQLQLLELRIPVNEHGCRMSFSWTDAFTHESTTQYSLAFEKASLLYNFAAINCHIAAESEDIKVAYNCFQCAAGTFNFIIENFLHAPSTDLSQETVKALAKLTLAQAQECFLDKLLQDGSGKPAMVAKLAKGASNFYKAAGECLQTVHNSKLWGEKAWYQYCLIKAKYFLAVGYDYQSKGFENNGKYGEAIAYLTQAINYIQEAARMPLPNQYSEASKLFKSYLESAKHRLAALEKDNDFIYHTLVPPVSTLSEPSALEAAKPIEMDELYNDKDVTQIIGKEIFENLIPLSVHEKSSMYSEEKADLLRKEGEKVEIADEELSSALEFLDLPGSLKLVKQDESPDYDDYDVPSIVKNWASEINTNGYNANSFSPVESARTEVFRKVKETENKLANEEEQTQKQKTRHGSKWTQVSPLSLSSGIQGDLQSIKQSLNSGASSDNKIKGMLESVQSDLELLSKGPSNSELESVFRNIGGDNKPASGPSLLDMDFSGEEDVKQWIDKTEELLNKLSKVSKERKTSFMEFKDKVHKDDISSVLILNSKVPNVEEKVFKSELEKFRPYQDRLEATIHHQQNMLKELQTTWKKVLANETVKKRTSDREGMRTQRAALIERFRKAYNAWKDAQEGLKKGKEFYTDLDSFASSVANNADQFVQNRVEERQKLLESLGDNEGRHSGPLDQETLRQQLSDMTLSYQTPSSHDYTKPSPPPPPPQPNYTSPPPQPTYTSPPPQPSYNSPPPQQYNPPHPHYQQPPPPPPPQQSPWGDLSVLDKPPSLPPKPPQQPLQQQQPPPPQPPQQPNYPQQPLYSYQQQQHPQGTPPQQPPPPGNYQYHYSYQQPQWNAGYK
;
A
#
# COMPACT_ATOMS: atom_id res chain seq x y z
N MET A 1 15.01 0.32 56.28
CA MET A 1 16.31 0.93 55.94
C MET A 1 16.05 2.22 55.14
N LYS A 2 16.99 3.17 55.07
CA LYS A 2 16.97 4.12 53.93
C LYS A 2 17.50 3.39 52.70
N SER A 3 16.91 3.63 51.52
CA SER A 3 17.46 3.12 50.26
C SER A 3 18.82 3.76 49.96
N THR A 4 19.65 3.11 49.13
CA THR A 4 20.93 3.69 48.70
C THR A 4 20.79 4.40 47.36
N PRO A 5 21.48 5.53 47.12
CA PRO A 5 21.38 6.26 45.86
C PRO A 5 21.59 5.34 44.65
N MET A 6 20.71 5.47 43.67
CA MET A 6 20.72 4.71 42.43
C MET A 6 21.71 5.32 41.41
N VAL A 7 22.14 4.53 40.43
CA VAL A 7 22.91 5.05 39.29
C VAL A 7 21.93 5.41 38.17
N THR A 8 22.02 6.64 37.68
CA THR A 8 21.25 7.14 36.53
C THR A 8 22.12 7.11 35.27
N ILE A 9 21.52 6.78 34.13
CA ILE A 9 22.21 6.67 32.84
C ILE A 9 22.01 7.97 32.06
N PRO A 10 23.07 8.66 31.59
CA PRO A 10 22.93 9.90 30.82
C PRO A 10 22.22 9.66 29.50
N LEU A 11 21.46 10.66 29.03
CA LEU A 11 20.76 10.59 27.74
C LEU A 11 21.70 10.94 26.58
N LYS A 12 21.52 10.29 25.43
CA LYS A 12 22.12 10.68 24.14
C LYS A 12 21.55 12.01 23.70
N GLY A 13 22.42 12.91 23.25
CA GLY A 13 22.01 14.19 22.67
C GLY A 13 21.39 14.01 21.28
N MET A 14 20.23 14.61 21.05
CA MET A 14 19.49 14.47 19.79
C MET A 14 19.69 15.71 18.91
N ILE A 15 20.39 15.54 17.79
CA ILE A 15 20.67 16.62 16.83
C ILE A 15 19.51 16.72 15.84
N ASP A 16 19.29 17.92 15.31
CA ASP A 16 18.22 18.17 14.34
C ASP A 16 18.46 17.45 12.99
N SER A 17 17.37 17.02 12.35
CA SER A 17 17.37 16.28 11.08
C SER A 17 16.11 16.67 10.30
N ASP A 18 16.27 17.06 9.03
CA ASP A 18 15.13 17.30 8.16
C ASP A 18 14.48 15.97 7.73
N TRP A 19 13.18 15.89 7.99
CA TRP A 19 12.30 14.78 7.61
C TRP A 19 11.38 15.16 6.45
N ILE A 20 11.15 16.46 6.23
CA ILE A 20 10.13 16.98 5.33
C ILE A 20 10.62 16.96 3.89
N SER A 21 11.86 17.42 3.61
CA SER A 21 12.38 17.40 2.25
C SER A 21 12.64 15.98 1.72
N PRO A 22 13.33 15.06 2.45
CA PRO A 22 13.63 13.73 1.93
C PRO A 22 12.38 12.87 1.71
N LEU A 23 11.42 12.87 2.65
CA LEU A 23 10.15 12.15 2.48
C LEU A 23 9.38 12.69 1.27
N ARG A 24 9.26 14.01 1.10
CA ARG A 24 8.54 14.60 -0.03
C ARG A 24 9.22 14.31 -1.37
N GLN A 25 10.55 14.33 -1.44
CA GLN A 25 11.29 13.95 -2.65
C GLN A 25 11.09 12.48 -3.00
N TYR A 26 11.19 11.58 -2.02
CA TYR A 26 10.98 10.14 -2.20
C TYR A 26 9.55 9.82 -2.65
N ILE A 27 8.54 10.38 -1.97
CA ILE A 27 7.13 10.18 -2.30
C ILE A 27 6.80 10.77 -3.67
N ALA A 28 7.27 11.99 -3.99
CA ALA A 28 7.02 12.59 -5.31
C ALA A 28 7.72 11.84 -6.45
N GLY A 29 8.85 11.18 -6.18
CA GLY A 29 9.58 10.37 -7.16
C GLY A 29 8.91 9.04 -7.50
N ILE A 30 8.11 8.47 -6.60
CA ILE A 30 7.42 7.18 -6.79
C ILE A 30 5.94 7.36 -7.14
N TYR A 31 5.24 8.24 -6.44
CA TYR A 31 3.78 8.44 -6.56
C TYR A 31 3.41 9.71 -7.37
N GLY A 32 4.41 10.43 -7.89
CA GLY A 32 4.23 11.62 -8.71
C GLY A 32 4.03 12.92 -7.91
N PRO A 33 3.99 14.09 -8.59
CA PRO A 33 4.03 15.41 -7.96
C PRO A 33 2.78 15.80 -7.17
N GLY A 34 1.69 15.03 -7.23
CA GLY A 34 0.42 15.28 -6.52
C GLY A 34 0.44 14.91 -5.02
N SER A 35 1.56 15.16 -4.32
CA SER A 35 1.80 14.61 -2.98
C SER A 35 0.89 15.22 -1.89
N HIS A 36 -0.23 14.57 -1.58
CA HIS A 36 -1.09 14.91 -0.44
C HIS A 36 -0.38 14.74 0.92
N PHE A 37 0.61 13.83 0.99
CA PHE A 37 1.33 13.39 2.20
C PHE A 37 2.24 14.44 2.90
N LYS A 38 1.98 15.74 2.69
CA LYS A 38 2.76 16.84 3.27
C LYS A 38 2.54 16.97 4.77
N ASP A 39 1.30 16.78 5.23
CA ASP A 39 0.93 17.00 6.63
C ASP A 39 1.37 15.82 7.50
N GLU A 40 1.44 14.61 6.94
CA GLU A 40 2.01 13.40 7.50
C GLU A 40 3.52 13.51 7.67
N ALA A 41 4.24 13.97 6.63
CA ALA A 41 5.67 14.30 6.73
C ALA A 41 5.95 15.40 7.78
N SER A 42 5.03 16.35 7.93
CA SER A 42 5.11 17.41 8.95
C SER A 42 4.80 16.89 10.36
N GLN A 43 3.87 15.94 10.50
CA GLN A 43 3.53 15.29 11.78
C GLN A 43 4.69 14.46 12.32
N ILE A 44 5.35 13.65 11.50
CA ILE A 44 6.49 12.84 11.97
C ILE A 44 7.71 13.71 12.28
N HIS A 45 7.97 14.77 11.50
CA HIS A 45 8.99 15.76 11.84
C HIS A 45 8.70 16.45 13.18
N ARG A 46 7.45 16.88 13.41
CA ARG A 46 7.04 17.50 14.67
C ARG A 46 7.22 16.55 15.85
N LEU A 47 6.76 15.29 15.72
CA LEU A 47 6.90 14.27 16.76
C LEU A 47 8.37 14.04 17.16
N ARG A 48 9.30 14.17 16.21
CA ARG A 48 10.75 14.15 16.49
C ARG A 48 11.23 15.38 17.28
N GLN A 49 10.73 16.58 16.98
CA GLN A 49 11.08 17.79 17.75
C GLN A 49 10.46 17.76 19.16
N ASP A 50 9.22 17.28 19.29
CA ASP A 50 8.53 17.11 20.58
C ASP A 50 9.31 16.13 21.49
N VAL A 51 9.87 15.05 20.93
CA VAL A 51 10.82 14.15 21.63
C VAL A 51 12.13 14.84 22.00
N ARG A 52 12.74 15.58 21.06
CA ARG A 52 14.02 16.27 21.27
C ARG A 52 13.96 17.36 22.34
N GLY A 53 12.81 18.00 22.51
CA GLY A 53 12.55 19.01 23.54
C GLY A 53 12.08 18.46 24.89
N SER A 54 12.00 17.14 25.06
CA SER A 54 11.35 16.53 26.22
C SER A 54 12.26 16.41 27.45
N ALA A 55 11.64 16.34 28.62
CA ALA A 55 12.32 16.11 29.90
C ALA A 55 12.56 14.61 30.16
N ALA A 56 13.33 14.29 31.21
CA ALA A 56 13.55 12.92 31.66
C ALA A 56 12.39 12.39 32.53
N ASP A 57 11.14 12.67 32.14
CA ASP A 57 9.92 12.37 32.88
C ASP A 57 9.04 11.31 32.17
N THR A 58 7.89 11.00 32.76
CA THR A 58 6.92 10.05 32.18
C THR A 58 6.38 10.52 30.83
N ILE A 59 6.24 11.84 30.61
CA ILE A 59 5.77 12.41 29.34
C ILE A 59 6.83 12.18 28.26
N GLY A 60 8.11 12.42 28.54
CA GLY A 60 9.22 12.15 27.63
C GLY A 60 9.40 10.66 27.31
N ARG A 61 9.22 9.78 28.30
CA ARG A 61 9.16 8.32 28.10
C ARG A 61 8.07 7.93 27.09
N ASP A 62 6.86 8.45 27.27
CA ASP A 62 5.70 8.08 26.46
C ASP A 62 5.79 8.69 25.04
N LEU A 63 6.35 9.90 24.90
CA LEU A 63 6.69 10.50 23.60
C LEU A 63 7.76 9.69 22.84
N LEU A 64 8.80 9.23 23.52
CA LEU A 64 9.83 8.35 22.93
C LEU A 64 9.22 7.05 22.41
N TYR A 65 8.38 6.38 23.22
CA TYR A 65 7.70 5.14 22.82
C TYR A 65 6.76 5.38 21.63
N ARG A 66 5.98 6.47 21.65
CA ARG A 66 5.12 6.89 20.54
C ARG A 66 5.92 7.09 19.25
N TYR A 67 7.02 7.84 19.30
CA TYR A 67 7.86 8.08 18.13
C TYR A 67 8.50 6.78 17.62
N TYR A 68 9.08 5.97 18.50
CA TYR A 68 9.63 4.65 18.17
C TYR A 68 8.61 3.74 17.46
N ARG A 69 7.36 3.69 17.94
CA ARG A 69 6.28 2.90 17.32
C ARG A 69 5.86 3.45 15.95
N GLN A 70 5.76 4.76 15.79
CA GLN A 70 5.51 5.36 14.47
C GLN A 70 6.69 5.11 13.50
N LEU A 71 7.94 4.99 13.99
CA LEU A 71 9.10 4.54 13.19
C LEU A 71 9.07 3.03 12.87
N GLN A 72 8.47 2.18 13.70
CA GLN A 72 8.21 0.77 13.35
C GLN A 72 7.20 0.67 12.20
N LEU A 73 6.10 1.43 12.27
CA LEU A 73 5.06 1.49 11.25
C LEU A 73 5.57 2.09 9.93
N LEU A 74 6.33 3.20 9.99
CA LEU A 74 6.98 3.81 8.84
C LEU A 74 7.88 2.83 8.07
N GLU A 75 8.63 1.97 8.76
CA GLU A 75 9.55 1.01 8.14
C GLU A 75 8.84 -0.08 7.33
N LEU A 76 7.57 -0.39 7.66
CA LEU A 76 6.73 -1.26 6.82
C LEU A 76 6.34 -0.56 5.51
N ARG A 77 6.42 0.78 5.46
CA ARG A 77 5.90 1.59 4.35
C ARG A 77 6.96 2.24 3.47
N ILE A 78 8.05 2.71 4.06
CA ILE A 78 9.13 3.43 3.39
C ILE A 78 10.49 2.79 3.74
N PRO A 79 11.28 2.33 2.75
CA PRO A 79 12.66 1.88 2.97
C PRO A 79 13.57 3.08 3.25
N VAL A 80 13.69 3.45 4.53
CA VAL A 80 14.60 4.50 5.00
C VAL A 80 16.02 3.93 5.16
N ASN A 81 16.79 4.00 4.08
CA ASN A 81 18.19 3.59 4.00
C ASN A 81 18.92 4.36 2.88
N GLU A 82 20.21 4.07 2.66
CA GLU A 82 21.05 4.75 1.66
C GLU A 82 20.61 4.59 0.19
N HIS A 83 19.82 3.55 -0.11
CA HIS A 83 19.33 3.24 -1.46
C HIS A 83 17.85 3.62 -1.66
N GLY A 84 17.17 4.07 -0.61
CA GLY A 84 15.74 4.46 -0.62
C GLY A 84 15.55 5.91 -0.18
N CYS A 85 14.72 6.13 0.85
CA CYS A 85 14.53 7.45 1.42
C CYS A 85 15.73 7.83 2.32
N ARG A 86 16.77 8.41 1.70
CA ARG A 86 18.03 8.79 2.35
C ARG A 86 17.85 9.96 3.32
N MET A 87 17.71 9.66 4.61
CA MET A 87 17.64 10.64 5.72
C MET A 87 18.84 10.49 6.65
N SER A 88 19.45 11.60 7.08
CA SER A 88 20.60 11.60 7.98
C SER A 88 20.20 11.79 9.44
N PHE A 89 20.42 10.75 10.26
CA PHE A 89 20.18 10.75 11.69
C PHE A 89 21.47 11.05 12.45
N SER A 90 21.46 12.14 13.21
CA SER A 90 22.63 12.64 13.94
C SER A 90 22.37 12.60 15.44
N TRP A 91 23.28 11.95 16.18
CA TRP A 91 23.18 11.75 17.62
C TRP A 91 24.53 11.95 18.30
N THR A 92 24.51 12.52 19.50
CA THR A 92 25.66 12.70 20.38
C THR A 92 25.75 11.54 21.36
N ASP A 93 26.95 10.95 21.50
CA ASP A 93 27.24 9.85 22.43
C ASP A 93 27.03 10.29 23.88
N ALA A 94 26.36 9.44 24.67
CA ALA A 94 25.97 9.73 26.04
C ALA A 94 27.16 9.88 27.02
N PHE A 95 28.36 9.39 26.64
CA PHE A 95 29.54 9.36 27.51
C PHE A 95 30.79 9.99 26.91
N THR A 96 31.01 9.91 25.58
CA THR A 96 32.14 10.59 24.92
C THR A 96 31.77 12.01 24.44
N HIS A 97 30.47 12.29 24.30
CA HIS A 97 29.92 13.50 23.69
C HIS A 97 30.36 13.76 22.24
N GLU A 98 30.92 12.75 21.57
CA GLU A 98 31.18 12.78 20.14
C GLU A 98 29.87 12.64 19.36
N SER A 99 29.80 13.22 18.15
CA SER A 99 28.56 13.22 17.36
C SER A 99 28.68 12.31 16.14
N THR A 100 27.84 11.27 16.09
CA THR A 100 27.79 10.27 15.03
C THR A 100 26.59 10.55 14.13
N THR A 101 26.79 10.49 12.81
CA THR A 101 25.73 10.63 11.80
C THR A 101 25.64 9.37 10.95
N GLN A 102 24.43 8.86 10.71
CA GLN A 102 24.17 7.67 9.89
C GLN A 102 22.90 7.82 9.04
N TYR A 103 22.82 7.10 7.93
CA TYR A 103 21.63 7.08 7.05
C TYR A 103 20.65 5.92 7.34
N SER A 104 20.87 5.18 8.44
CA SER A 104 20.09 3.99 8.79
C SER A 104 19.03 4.32 9.85
N LEU A 105 17.77 4.00 9.54
CA LEU A 105 16.66 4.07 10.50
C LEU A 105 16.89 3.22 11.76
N ALA A 106 17.70 2.15 11.65
CA ALA A 106 18.06 1.33 12.79
C ALA A 106 18.90 2.09 13.84
N PHE A 107 19.70 3.08 13.43
CA PHE A 107 20.49 3.91 14.36
C PHE A 107 19.61 4.91 15.14
N GLU A 108 18.65 5.55 14.46
CA GLU A 108 17.64 6.38 15.12
C GLU A 108 16.85 5.53 16.12
N LYS A 109 16.37 4.35 15.72
CA LYS A 109 15.66 3.41 16.61
C LYS A 109 16.50 2.99 17.82
N ALA A 110 17.73 2.53 17.63
CA ALA A 110 18.60 2.13 18.75
C ALA A 110 18.89 3.30 19.72
N SER A 111 19.07 4.51 19.20
CA SER A 111 19.32 5.72 20.01
C SER A 111 18.08 6.15 20.81
N LEU A 112 16.89 6.05 20.23
CA LEU A 112 15.63 6.29 20.93
C LEU A 112 15.37 5.26 22.04
N LEU A 113 15.64 3.98 21.77
CA LEU A 113 15.51 2.91 22.76
C LEU A 113 16.51 3.08 23.92
N TYR A 114 17.73 3.51 23.62
CA TYR A 114 18.71 3.86 24.65
C TYR A 114 18.18 5.00 25.54
N ASN A 115 17.66 6.09 24.95
CA ASN A 115 17.08 7.19 25.73
C ASN A 115 15.83 6.79 26.51
N PHE A 116 15.00 5.88 25.98
CA PHE A 116 13.85 5.33 26.69
C PHE A 116 14.28 4.56 27.93
N ALA A 117 15.31 3.70 27.81
CA ALA A 117 15.88 2.99 28.96
C ALA A 117 16.53 3.96 29.97
N ALA A 118 17.24 5.00 29.50
CA ALA A 118 17.83 6.03 30.36
C ALA A 118 16.78 6.83 31.14
N ILE A 119 15.70 7.30 30.49
CA ILE A 119 14.60 8.00 31.15
C ILE A 119 13.90 7.10 32.18
N ASN A 120 13.66 5.83 31.88
CA ASN A 120 13.14 4.89 32.88
C ASN A 120 14.08 4.75 34.11
N CYS A 121 15.40 4.88 33.95
CA CYS A 121 16.34 4.90 35.07
C CYS A 121 16.29 6.20 35.88
N HIS A 122 16.02 7.35 35.24
CA HIS A 122 15.80 8.63 35.92
C HIS A 122 14.49 8.60 36.73
N ILE A 123 13.37 8.24 36.11
CA ILE A 123 12.07 8.05 36.78
C ILE A 123 12.22 7.08 37.97
N ALA A 124 12.95 5.98 37.81
CA ALA A 124 13.17 5.01 38.88
C ALA A 124 14.09 5.50 40.02
N ALA A 125 14.97 6.46 39.77
CA ALA A 125 15.83 7.06 40.79
C ALA A 125 15.14 8.19 41.57
N GLU A 126 14.13 8.83 40.97
CA GLU A 126 13.37 9.95 41.56
C GLU A 126 12.00 9.54 42.15
N SER A 127 11.47 8.36 41.78
CA SER A 127 10.17 7.85 42.25
C SER A 127 10.16 7.45 43.72
N GLU A 128 9.23 8.01 44.50
CA GLU A 128 8.94 7.58 45.88
C GLU A 128 8.24 6.19 45.96
N ASP A 129 7.48 5.77 44.94
CA ASP A 129 6.93 4.40 44.89
C ASP A 129 7.98 3.43 44.33
N ILE A 130 8.45 2.54 45.20
CA ILE A 130 9.43 1.50 44.90
C ILE A 130 8.88 0.47 43.89
N LYS A 131 7.56 0.29 43.77
CA LYS A 131 6.96 -0.54 42.72
C LYS A 131 7.15 0.08 41.33
N VAL A 132 7.00 1.40 41.22
CA VAL A 132 7.21 2.14 39.96
C VAL A 132 8.69 2.10 39.60
N ALA A 133 9.58 2.34 40.56
CA ALA A 133 11.03 2.23 40.36
C ALA A 133 11.45 0.80 39.93
N TYR A 134 10.91 -0.22 40.58
CA TYR A 134 11.13 -1.63 40.23
C TYR A 134 10.74 -1.93 38.78
N ASN A 135 9.50 -1.61 38.38
CA ASN A 135 9.01 -1.84 37.02
C ASN A 135 9.82 -1.07 35.96
N CYS A 136 10.17 0.19 36.25
CA CYS A 136 10.96 1.02 35.34
C CYS A 136 12.39 0.47 35.14
N PHE A 137 13.06 0.01 36.21
CA PHE A 137 14.37 -0.66 36.07
C PHE A 137 14.29 -2.01 35.34
N GLN A 138 13.22 -2.79 35.53
CA GLN A 138 12.99 -4.02 34.76
C GLN A 138 12.78 -3.75 33.26
N CYS A 139 12.01 -2.71 32.92
CA CYS A 139 11.77 -2.32 31.52
C CYS A 139 13.03 -1.71 30.88
N ALA A 140 13.84 -0.94 31.62
CA ALA A 140 15.14 -0.48 31.14
C ALA A 140 16.08 -1.67 30.85
N ALA A 141 16.13 -2.67 31.73
CA ALA A 141 16.92 -3.89 31.50
C ALA A 141 16.43 -4.69 30.26
N GLY A 142 15.12 -4.81 30.05
CA GLY A 142 14.55 -5.45 28.87
C GLY A 142 14.81 -4.66 27.58
N THR A 143 14.68 -3.34 27.63
CA THR A 143 14.99 -2.46 26.49
C THR A 143 16.45 -2.58 26.07
N PHE A 144 17.39 -2.60 27.02
CA PHE A 144 18.81 -2.82 26.71
C PHE A 144 19.08 -4.23 26.14
N ASN A 145 18.42 -5.27 26.64
CA ASN A 145 18.52 -6.62 26.02
C ASN A 145 17.96 -6.64 24.59
N PHE A 146 16.81 -6.00 24.35
CA PHE A 146 16.24 -5.87 23.00
C PHE A 146 17.21 -5.16 22.05
N ILE A 147 17.94 -4.14 22.51
CA ILE A 147 19.00 -3.49 21.72
C ILE A 147 20.13 -4.48 21.36
N ILE A 148 20.61 -5.27 22.34
CA ILE A 148 21.69 -6.27 22.17
C ILE A 148 21.35 -7.32 21.11
N GLU A 149 20.07 -7.72 21.03
CA GLU A 149 19.59 -8.78 20.15
C GLU A 149 19.23 -8.29 18.74
N ASN A 150 18.74 -7.05 18.60
CA ASN A 150 18.23 -6.52 17.33
C ASN A 150 19.21 -5.59 16.58
N PHE A 151 20.23 -5.02 17.26
CA PHE A 151 21.09 -3.97 16.68
C PHE A 151 22.58 -4.28 16.81
N LEU A 152 23.02 -5.38 16.18
CA LEU A 152 24.39 -5.92 16.32
C LEU A 152 25.51 -5.00 15.78
N HIS A 153 25.20 -4.08 14.87
CA HIS A 153 26.19 -3.20 14.21
C HIS A 153 26.13 -1.77 14.77
N ALA A 154 26.56 -1.62 16.02
CA ALA A 154 26.59 -0.33 16.73
C ALA A 154 27.62 0.66 16.13
N PRO A 155 27.21 1.88 15.72
CA PRO A 155 28.11 2.89 15.15
C PRO A 155 28.64 3.92 16.16
N SER A 156 28.15 3.90 17.41
CA SER A 156 28.61 4.74 18.54
C SER A 156 28.98 3.86 19.74
N THR A 157 29.80 4.38 20.65
CA THR A 157 30.42 3.57 21.71
C THR A 157 29.44 3.26 22.84
N ASP A 158 28.51 4.18 23.11
CA ASP A 158 27.38 3.99 24.03
C ASP A 158 26.38 2.90 23.60
N LEU A 159 26.30 2.58 22.31
CA LEU A 159 25.47 1.51 21.75
C LEU A 159 26.23 0.17 21.60
N SER A 160 27.52 0.08 21.95
CA SER A 160 28.29 -1.15 21.75
C SER A 160 27.76 -2.32 22.60
N GLN A 161 27.88 -3.55 22.10
CA GLN A 161 27.23 -4.70 22.73
C GLN A 161 27.75 -4.97 24.15
N GLU A 162 29.02 -4.68 24.43
CA GLU A 162 29.63 -4.79 25.77
C GLU A 162 29.04 -3.74 26.73
N THR A 163 28.87 -2.51 26.22
CA THR A 163 28.26 -1.39 26.93
C THR A 163 26.83 -1.69 27.33
N VAL A 164 25.98 -1.97 26.35
CA VAL A 164 24.53 -2.14 26.56
C VAL A 164 24.28 -3.33 27.50
N LYS A 165 25.13 -4.37 27.43
CA LYS A 165 25.13 -5.52 28.35
C LYS A 165 25.58 -5.18 29.77
N ALA A 166 26.49 -4.22 29.95
CA ALA A 166 26.85 -3.70 31.26
C ALA A 166 25.71 -2.86 31.87
N LEU A 167 25.05 -2.03 31.06
CA LEU A 167 23.90 -1.22 31.47
C LEU A 167 22.68 -2.09 31.82
N ALA A 168 22.34 -3.10 31.00
CA ALA A 168 21.26 -4.06 31.27
C ALA A 168 21.44 -4.79 32.62
N LYS A 169 22.68 -5.19 32.95
CA LYS A 169 23.02 -5.81 34.24
C LYS A 169 22.93 -4.82 35.40
N LEU A 170 23.35 -3.57 35.20
CA LEU A 170 23.28 -2.50 36.19
C LEU A 170 21.81 -2.20 36.57
N THR A 171 20.94 -2.01 35.57
CA THR A 171 19.51 -1.76 35.81
C THR A 171 18.82 -2.97 36.43
N LEU A 172 19.16 -4.20 36.03
CA LEU A 172 18.61 -5.42 36.65
C LEU A 172 19.05 -5.58 38.12
N ALA A 173 20.28 -5.18 38.47
CA ALA A 173 20.75 -5.14 39.85
C ALA A 173 19.97 -4.10 40.68
N GLN A 174 19.71 -2.93 40.11
CA GLN A 174 18.90 -1.87 40.73
C GLN A 174 17.43 -2.27 40.91
N ALA A 175 16.84 -3.04 39.97
CA ALA A 175 15.53 -3.65 40.15
C ALA A 175 15.51 -4.65 41.33
N GLN A 176 16.49 -5.56 41.42
CA GLN A 176 16.58 -6.51 42.53
C GLN A 176 16.76 -5.79 43.89
N GLU A 177 17.48 -4.66 43.92
CA GLU A 177 17.57 -3.79 45.10
C GLU A 177 16.22 -3.16 45.47
N CYS A 178 15.47 -2.60 44.51
CA CYS A 178 14.15 -2.04 44.77
C CYS A 178 13.19 -3.10 45.37
N PHE A 179 13.20 -4.32 44.84
CA PHE A 179 12.38 -5.41 45.37
C PHE A 179 12.78 -5.80 46.81
N LEU A 180 14.08 -5.80 47.11
CA LEU A 180 14.61 -6.07 48.45
C LEU A 180 14.28 -4.94 49.43
N ASP A 181 14.49 -3.68 49.06
CA ASP A 181 14.22 -2.51 49.91
C ASP A 181 12.73 -2.42 50.24
N LYS A 182 11.83 -2.68 49.29
CA LYS A 182 10.40 -2.80 49.55
C LYS A 182 10.10 -3.90 50.57
N LEU A 183 10.66 -5.10 50.40
CA LEU A 183 10.47 -6.21 51.35
C LEU A 183 11.00 -5.89 52.77
N LEU A 184 12.04 -5.04 52.86
CA LEU A 184 12.60 -4.52 54.10
C LEU A 184 11.79 -3.36 54.72
N GLN A 185 10.97 -2.65 53.93
CA GLN A 185 10.04 -1.62 54.41
C GLN A 185 8.68 -2.21 54.83
N ASP A 186 8.12 -3.11 54.03
CA ASP A 186 6.85 -3.81 54.30
C ASP A 186 6.90 -4.69 55.56
N GLY A 187 8.10 -4.99 56.10
CA GLY A 187 8.32 -5.81 57.30
C GLY A 187 7.91 -7.28 57.17
N SER A 188 7.34 -7.68 56.03
CA SER A 188 6.70 -8.97 55.77
C SER A 188 7.66 -10.08 55.33
N GLY A 189 8.92 -9.74 55.04
CA GLY A 189 9.95 -10.68 54.59
C GLY A 189 10.43 -11.63 55.68
N LYS A 190 10.11 -12.93 55.55
CA LYS A 190 10.77 -14.00 56.32
C LYS A 190 12.30 -13.89 56.16
N PRO A 191 13.13 -13.93 57.23
CA PRO A 191 14.56 -13.65 57.11
C PRO A 191 15.31 -14.52 56.08
N ALA A 192 14.96 -15.80 55.97
CA ALA A 192 15.52 -16.71 54.97
C ALA A 192 15.13 -16.37 53.51
N MET A 193 14.09 -15.56 53.26
CA MET A 193 13.79 -15.03 51.93
C MET A 193 14.62 -13.78 51.64
N VAL A 194 14.69 -12.85 52.61
CA VAL A 194 15.51 -11.64 52.53
C VAL A 194 16.99 -11.99 52.28
N ALA A 195 17.52 -12.99 52.98
CA ALA A 195 18.88 -13.49 52.81
C ALA A 195 19.17 -13.95 51.36
N LYS A 196 18.23 -14.70 50.75
CA LYS A 196 18.37 -15.19 49.37
C LYS A 196 18.29 -14.07 48.33
N LEU A 197 17.38 -13.13 48.52
CA LEU A 197 17.20 -11.98 47.63
C LEU A 197 18.40 -11.02 47.69
N ALA A 198 18.97 -10.81 48.88
CA ALA A 198 20.19 -10.01 49.08
C ALA A 198 21.43 -10.69 48.47
N LYS A 199 21.55 -12.02 48.57
CA LYS A 199 22.57 -12.78 47.82
C LYS A 199 22.38 -12.66 46.30
N GLY A 200 21.14 -12.67 45.81
CA GLY A 200 20.82 -12.39 44.40
C GLY A 200 21.27 -10.99 43.96
N ALA A 201 20.94 -9.95 44.76
CA ALA A 201 21.39 -8.57 44.51
C ALA A 201 22.92 -8.44 44.50
N SER A 202 23.61 -9.13 45.42
CA SER A 202 25.08 -9.21 45.46
C SER A 202 25.67 -9.81 44.19
N ASN A 203 25.10 -10.93 43.69
CA ASN A 203 25.52 -11.56 42.45
C ASN A 203 25.32 -10.64 41.24
N PHE A 204 24.15 -10.00 41.09
CA PHE A 204 23.88 -9.06 40.00
C PHE A 204 24.83 -7.85 40.04
N TYR A 205 25.01 -7.21 41.20
CA TYR A 205 25.92 -6.06 41.32
C TYR A 205 27.38 -6.41 41.07
N LYS A 206 27.83 -7.61 41.48
CA LYS A 206 29.16 -8.12 41.12
C LYS A 206 29.29 -8.28 39.60
N ALA A 207 28.35 -8.97 38.97
CA ALA A 207 28.35 -9.23 37.54
C ALA A 207 28.19 -7.96 36.67
N ALA A 208 27.53 -6.92 37.20
CA ALA A 208 27.45 -5.58 36.61
C ALA A 208 28.78 -4.84 36.78
N GLY A 209 29.36 -4.82 37.98
CA GLY A 209 30.65 -4.18 38.27
C GLY A 209 31.80 -4.74 37.42
N GLU A 210 31.88 -6.06 37.26
CA GLU A 210 32.88 -6.72 36.41
C GLU A 210 32.72 -6.33 34.92
N CYS A 211 31.48 -6.22 34.42
CA CYS A 211 31.24 -5.74 33.05
C CYS A 211 31.56 -4.25 32.89
N LEU A 212 31.14 -3.38 33.81
CA LEU A 212 31.45 -1.95 33.79
C LEU A 212 32.96 -1.68 33.86
N GLN A 213 33.70 -2.44 34.69
CA GLN A 213 35.16 -2.38 34.75
C GLN A 213 35.80 -2.81 33.42
N THR A 214 35.25 -3.82 32.75
CA THR A 214 35.71 -4.27 31.43
C THR A 214 35.48 -3.21 30.36
N VAL A 215 34.30 -2.57 30.34
CA VAL A 215 33.98 -1.45 29.41
C VAL A 215 34.92 -0.27 29.66
N HIS A 216 35.08 0.17 30.91
CA HIS A 216 35.99 1.26 31.28
C HIS A 216 37.43 1.02 30.80
N ASN A 217 37.96 -0.19 31.03
CA ASN A 217 39.31 -0.57 30.60
C ASN A 217 39.45 -0.70 29.07
N SER A 218 38.39 -1.06 28.34
CA SER A 218 38.44 -1.36 26.90
C SER A 218 38.02 -0.20 25.99
N LYS A 219 37.18 0.71 26.48
CA LYS A 219 36.54 1.79 25.69
C LYS A 219 36.85 3.19 26.24
N LEU A 220 37.63 3.30 27.33
CA LEU A 220 38.15 4.54 27.92
C LEU A 220 37.10 5.56 28.41
N TRP A 221 35.82 5.21 28.45
CA TRP A 221 34.76 6.05 28.99
C TRP A 221 34.04 5.40 30.18
N GLY A 222 33.22 6.19 30.86
CA GLY A 222 32.42 5.78 32.01
C GLY A 222 33.18 6.02 33.30
N GLU A 223 32.51 6.57 34.30
CA GLU A 223 33.19 6.94 35.53
C GLU A 223 33.71 5.72 36.28
N LYS A 224 34.97 5.79 36.73
CA LYS A 224 35.56 4.83 37.67
C LYS A 224 34.66 4.59 38.89
N ALA A 225 33.93 5.64 39.31
CA ALA A 225 32.91 5.61 40.35
C ALA A 225 31.87 4.50 40.18
N TRP A 226 31.37 4.25 38.95
CA TRP A 226 30.24 3.36 38.72
C TRP A 226 30.58 1.91 39.05
N TYR A 227 31.66 1.37 38.46
CA TYR A 227 32.06 -0.01 38.74
C TYR A 227 32.52 -0.18 40.19
N GLN A 228 33.19 0.82 40.77
CA GLN A 228 33.56 0.80 42.19
C GLN A 228 32.32 0.75 43.09
N TYR A 229 31.30 1.58 42.82
CA TYR A 229 30.07 1.62 43.60
C TYR A 229 29.27 0.32 43.46
N CYS A 230 29.19 -0.28 42.27
CA CYS A 230 28.60 -1.61 42.07
C CYS A 230 29.31 -2.69 42.90
N LEU A 231 30.65 -2.72 42.92
CA LEU A 231 31.41 -3.68 43.73
C LEU A 231 31.26 -3.43 45.24
N ILE A 232 31.04 -2.17 45.66
CA ILE A 232 30.72 -1.81 47.05
C ILE A 232 29.30 -2.27 47.42
N LYS A 233 28.29 -2.01 46.57
CA LYS A 233 26.91 -2.52 46.72
C LYS A 233 26.90 -4.06 46.76
N ALA A 234 27.71 -4.73 45.93
CA ALA A 234 27.82 -6.19 45.95
C ALA A 234 28.28 -6.73 47.31
N LYS A 235 29.27 -6.10 47.97
CA LYS A 235 29.70 -6.47 49.34
C LYS A 235 28.66 -6.09 50.40
N TYR A 236 27.99 -4.94 50.25
CA TYR A 236 26.90 -4.52 51.13
C TYR A 236 25.74 -5.53 51.14
N PHE A 237 25.20 -5.90 49.97
CA PHE A 237 24.11 -6.89 49.90
C PHE A 237 24.55 -8.30 50.28
N LEU A 238 25.84 -8.64 50.13
CA LEU A 238 26.38 -9.86 50.71
C LEU A 238 26.30 -9.82 52.25
N ALA A 239 26.75 -8.73 52.88
CA ALA A 239 26.66 -8.54 54.32
C ALA A 239 25.21 -8.62 54.83
N VAL A 240 24.27 -7.93 54.16
CA VAL A 240 22.83 -8.01 54.47
C VAL A 240 22.33 -9.45 54.35
N GLY A 241 22.77 -10.21 53.33
CA GLY A 241 22.47 -11.63 53.17
C GLY A 241 22.90 -12.48 54.37
N TYR A 242 24.14 -12.30 54.84
CA TYR A 242 24.66 -13.01 56.02
C TYR A 242 23.97 -12.59 57.34
N ASP A 243 23.66 -11.30 57.54
CA ASP A 243 22.92 -10.81 58.71
C ASP A 243 21.48 -11.34 58.78
N TYR A 244 20.77 -11.40 57.65
CA TYR A 244 19.42 -11.99 57.61
C TYR A 244 19.41 -13.52 57.67
N GLN A 245 20.48 -14.18 57.20
CA GLN A 245 20.66 -15.61 57.44
C GLN A 245 20.96 -15.89 58.92
N SER A 246 21.74 -15.04 59.59
CA SER A 246 21.94 -15.06 61.05
C SER A 246 20.61 -14.91 61.81
N LYS A 247 19.76 -13.94 61.46
CA LYS A 247 18.39 -13.82 62.00
C LYS A 247 17.55 -15.08 61.78
N GLY A 248 17.75 -15.77 60.66
CA GLY A 248 17.13 -17.07 60.38
C GLY A 248 17.59 -18.18 61.33
N PHE A 249 18.87 -18.21 61.71
CA PHE A 249 19.40 -19.19 62.67
C PHE A 249 19.06 -18.86 64.13
N GLU A 250 19.03 -17.57 64.50
CA GLU A 250 18.55 -17.09 65.80
C GLU A 250 17.10 -17.55 66.06
N ASN A 251 16.20 -17.32 65.11
CA ASN A 251 14.80 -17.80 65.16
C ASN A 251 14.66 -19.33 65.24
N ASN A 252 15.70 -20.09 64.84
CA ASN A 252 15.76 -21.55 64.91
C ASN A 252 16.52 -22.06 66.16
N GLY A 253 16.88 -21.18 67.10
CA GLY A 253 17.60 -21.52 68.34
C GLY A 253 19.09 -21.87 68.15
N LYS A 254 19.67 -21.57 66.98
CA LYS A 254 21.06 -21.91 66.63
C LYS A 254 22.01 -20.72 66.80
N TYR A 255 22.25 -20.32 68.04
CA TYR A 255 23.02 -19.10 68.35
C TYR A 255 24.47 -19.11 67.85
N GLY A 256 25.19 -20.23 67.98
CA GLY A 256 26.57 -20.36 67.48
C GLY A 256 26.69 -20.18 65.96
N GLU A 257 25.79 -20.77 65.18
CA GLU A 257 25.69 -20.51 63.73
C GLU A 257 25.31 -19.04 63.47
N ALA A 258 24.36 -18.47 64.22
CA ALA A 258 23.94 -17.08 64.06
C ALA A 258 25.08 -16.06 64.33
N ILE A 259 25.95 -16.33 65.31
CA ILE A 259 27.16 -15.54 65.60
C ILE A 259 28.14 -15.63 64.43
N ALA A 260 28.48 -16.84 63.97
CA ALA A 260 29.46 -17.03 62.90
C ALA A 260 29.06 -16.34 61.59
N TYR A 261 27.78 -16.40 61.21
CA TYR A 261 27.25 -15.67 60.05
C TYR A 261 27.27 -14.14 60.26
N LEU A 262 26.99 -13.64 61.47
CA LEU A 262 26.98 -12.20 61.76
C LEU A 262 28.39 -11.60 61.78
N THR A 263 29.37 -12.30 62.34
CA THR A 263 30.79 -11.91 62.27
C THR A 263 31.26 -11.83 60.81
N GLN A 264 30.84 -12.76 59.96
CA GLN A 264 31.17 -12.72 58.53
C GLN A 264 30.42 -11.59 57.79
N ALA A 265 29.19 -11.26 58.18
CA ALA A 265 28.50 -10.06 57.69
C ALA A 265 29.30 -8.79 58.03
N ILE A 266 29.76 -8.65 59.28
CA ILE A 266 30.55 -7.52 59.79
C ILE A 266 31.86 -7.35 59.00
N ASN A 267 32.55 -8.45 58.64
CA ASN A 267 33.73 -8.39 57.77
C ASN A 267 33.42 -7.73 56.42
N TYR A 268 32.36 -8.18 55.71
CA TYR A 268 32.00 -7.64 54.40
C TYR A 268 31.54 -6.18 54.44
N ILE A 269 30.75 -5.77 55.45
CA ILE A 269 30.34 -4.36 55.59
C ILE A 269 31.51 -3.46 56.03
N GLN A 270 32.46 -3.98 56.83
CA GLN A 270 33.68 -3.25 57.18
C GLN A 270 34.61 -3.05 55.96
N GLU A 271 34.69 -4.01 55.04
CA GLU A 271 35.35 -3.80 53.75
C GLU A 271 34.60 -2.77 52.86
N ALA A 272 33.27 -2.86 52.79
CA ALA A 272 32.45 -1.93 52.02
C ALA A 272 32.61 -0.47 52.51
N ALA A 273 32.57 -0.26 53.83
CA ALA A 273 32.69 1.06 54.46
C ALA A 273 34.12 1.66 54.43
N ARG A 274 35.15 0.85 54.11
CA ARG A 274 36.55 1.29 53.94
C ARG A 274 36.88 1.81 52.54
N MET A 275 36.11 1.44 51.52
CA MET A 275 36.39 1.86 50.14
C MET A 275 35.94 3.31 49.90
N PRO A 276 36.75 4.15 49.24
CA PRO A 276 36.41 5.54 48.96
C PRO A 276 35.28 5.63 47.92
N LEU A 277 34.33 6.52 48.16
CA LEU A 277 33.22 6.86 47.27
C LEU A 277 33.25 8.34 46.91
N PRO A 278 32.86 8.74 45.68
CA PRO A 278 32.62 10.15 45.34
C PRO A 278 31.54 10.79 46.21
N ASN A 279 31.58 12.12 46.33
CA ASN A 279 30.67 12.89 47.19
C ASN A 279 29.18 12.66 46.87
N GLN A 280 28.82 12.38 45.61
CA GLN A 280 27.45 12.04 45.18
C GLN A 280 26.88 10.83 45.95
N TYR A 281 27.72 9.86 46.31
CA TYR A 281 27.33 8.64 47.03
C TYR A 281 27.63 8.71 48.54
N SER A 282 27.82 9.92 49.08
CA SER A 282 28.15 10.14 50.50
C SER A 282 27.10 9.58 51.47
N GLU A 283 25.80 9.66 51.14
CA GLU A 283 24.73 9.09 51.99
C GLU A 283 24.83 7.55 52.08
N ALA A 284 25.26 6.85 51.02
CA ALA A 284 25.54 5.42 51.07
C ALA A 284 26.68 5.11 52.07
N SER A 285 27.77 5.89 52.05
CA SER A 285 28.86 5.74 53.03
C SER A 285 28.40 5.95 54.47
N LYS A 286 27.47 6.88 54.73
CA LYS A 286 26.85 7.06 56.05
C LYS A 286 25.99 5.85 56.43
N LEU A 287 25.16 5.34 55.52
CA LEU A 287 24.32 4.16 55.76
C LEU A 287 25.17 2.93 56.09
N PHE A 288 26.24 2.67 55.33
CA PHE A 288 27.12 1.52 55.56
C PHE A 288 27.80 1.58 56.93
N LYS A 289 28.21 2.78 57.38
CA LYS A 289 28.76 2.99 58.73
C LYS A 289 27.70 2.81 59.82
N SER A 290 26.49 3.35 59.63
CA SER A 290 25.38 3.17 60.57
C SER A 290 24.96 1.69 60.70
N TYR A 291 25.02 0.94 59.59
CA TYR A 291 24.72 -0.49 59.58
C TYR A 291 25.83 -1.32 60.22
N LEU A 292 27.11 -0.98 59.99
CA LEU A 292 28.27 -1.60 60.65
C LEU A 292 28.17 -1.51 62.18
N GLU A 293 27.88 -0.33 62.75
CA GLU A 293 27.75 -0.19 64.21
C GLU A 293 26.52 -0.90 64.76
N SER A 294 25.39 -0.89 64.03
CA SER A 294 24.20 -1.68 64.41
C SER A 294 24.47 -3.19 64.40
N ALA A 295 25.25 -3.69 63.44
CA ALA A 295 25.62 -5.10 63.34
C ALA A 295 26.58 -5.51 64.47
N LYS A 296 27.60 -4.69 64.78
CA LYS A 296 28.49 -4.89 65.94
C LYS A 296 27.73 -4.93 67.27
N HIS A 297 26.78 -4.02 67.48
CA HIS A 297 25.96 -4.01 68.70
C HIS A 297 25.11 -5.29 68.82
N ARG A 298 24.55 -5.79 67.71
CA ARG A 298 23.83 -7.07 67.69
C ARG A 298 24.76 -8.26 67.93
N LEU A 299 25.99 -8.24 67.41
CA LEU A 299 26.98 -9.28 67.66
C LEU A 299 27.33 -9.37 69.15
N ALA A 300 27.69 -8.24 69.78
CA ALA A 300 28.04 -8.20 71.21
C ALA A 300 26.88 -8.64 72.12
N ALA A 301 25.62 -8.45 71.70
CA ALA A 301 24.46 -8.97 72.40
C ALA A 301 24.33 -10.50 72.24
N LEU A 302 24.45 -11.04 71.02
CA LEU A 302 24.37 -12.47 70.76
C LEU A 302 25.55 -13.26 71.37
N GLU A 303 26.76 -12.71 71.34
CA GLU A 303 27.93 -13.28 72.01
C GLU A 303 27.69 -13.37 73.52
N LYS A 304 27.24 -12.27 74.15
CA LYS A 304 26.85 -12.25 75.57
C LYS A 304 25.78 -13.30 75.89
N ASP A 305 24.70 -13.37 75.12
CA ASP A 305 23.60 -14.29 75.41
C ASP A 305 24.02 -15.76 75.15
N ASN A 306 24.94 -16.02 74.21
CA ASN A 306 25.56 -17.34 74.07
C ASN A 306 26.49 -17.67 75.25
N ASP A 307 27.33 -16.74 75.71
CA ASP A 307 28.29 -16.97 76.79
C ASP A 307 27.65 -17.10 78.18
N PHE A 308 26.47 -16.50 78.40
CA PHE A 308 25.74 -16.58 79.68
C PHE A 308 24.55 -17.55 79.68
N ILE A 309 23.96 -17.87 78.52
CA ILE A 309 22.74 -18.70 78.42
C ILE A 309 23.02 -19.96 77.59
N TYR A 310 23.26 -19.82 76.29
CA TYR A 310 23.11 -20.94 75.36
C TYR A 310 24.32 -21.87 75.25
N HIS A 311 25.53 -21.38 75.54
CA HIS A 311 26.81 -22.11 75.53
C HIS A 311 27.06 -22.93 74.25
N THR A 312 26.55 -22.47 73.10
CA THR A 312 26.69 -23.20 71.82
C THR A 312 28.03 -22.92 71.16
N LEU A 313 28.62 -23.95 70.55
CA LEU A 313 29.89 -23.85 69.84
C LEU A 313 29.73 -23.00 68.57
N VAL A 314 30.57 -21.97 68.42
CA VAL A 314 30.64 -21.13 67.21
C VAL A 314 31.46 -21.88 66.14
N PRO A 315 30.88 -22.25 64.98
CA PRO A 315 31.61 -22.93 63.92
C PRO A 315 32.58 -21.98 63.21
N PRO A 316 33.76 -22.46 62.76
CA PRO A 316 34.72 -21.62 62.05
C PRO A 316 34.18 -21.19 60.67
N VAL A 317 34.57 -19.99 60.21
CA VAL A 317 34.06 -19.39 58.96
C VAL A 317 34.20 -20.32 57.75
N SER A 318 35.28 -21.11 57.69
CA SER A 318 35.53 -22.09 56.62
C SER A 318 34.55 -23.27 56.55
N THR A 319 33.68 -23.47 57.54
CA THR A 319 32.63 -24.50 57.52
C THR A 319 31.23 -23.94 57.28
N LEU A 320 31.08 -22.63 57.10
CA LEU A 320 29.79 -22.00 56.79
C LEU A 320 29.42 -22.25 55.32
N SER A 321 28.20 -22.70 55.08
CA SER A 321 27.63 -22.73 53.73
C SER A 321 27.33 -21.32 53.24
N GLU A 322 27.53 -21.03 51.96
CA GLU A 322 27.06 -19.76 51.40
C GLU A 322 25.52 -19.71 51.38
N PRO A 323 24.90 -18.53 51.62
CA PRO A 323 23.48 -18.33 51.37
C PRO A 323 23.12 -18.71 49.92
N SER A 324 22.03 -19.45 49.74
CA SER A 324 21.43 -19.69 48.42
C SER A 324 21.02 -18.35 47.80
N ALA A 325 21.26 -18.16 46.50
CA ALA A 325 20.76 -16.99 45.78
C ALA A 325 19.29 -17.17 45.37
N LEU A 326 18.54 -16.06 45.27
CA LEU A 326 17.26 -15.99 44.56
C LEU A 326 17.22 -14.72 43.72
N GLU A 327 17.16 -14.90 42.41
CA GLU A 327 16.99 -13.85 41.41
C GLU A 327 15.49 -13.69 41.14
N ALA A 328 14.94 -12.54 41.54
CA ALA A 328 13.50 -12.24 41.43
C ALA A 328 13.22 -11.21 40.34
N ALA A 329 14.08 -10.19 40.21
CA ALA A 329 14.06 -9.27 39.09
C ALA A 329 14.38 -10.00 37.78
N LYS A 330 13.57 -9.75 36.75
CA LYS A 330 13.82 -10.17 35.37
C LYS A 330 13.73 -8.97 34.42
N PRO A 331 14.37 -9.00 33.24
CA PRO A 331 14.02 -8.08 32.16
C PRO A 331 12.53 -8.22 31.81
N ILE A 332 11.87 -7.10 31.47
CA ILE A 332 10.48 -7.02 31.02
C ILE A 332 10.46 -6.29 29.67
N GLU A 333 9.67 -6.76 28.71
CA GLU A 333 9.62 -6.13 27.38
C GLU A 333 8.90 -4.77 27.42
N MET A 334 9.21 -3.89 26.46
CA MET A 334 8.62 -2.54 26.41
C MET A 334 7.10 -2.55 26.28
N ASP A 335 6.56 -3.56 25.60
CA ASP A 335 5.13 -3.70 25.35
C ASP A 335 4.40 -4.27 26.58
N GLU A 336 5.09 -4.94 27.50
CA GLU A 336 4.54 -5.41 28.80
C GLU A 336 4.45 -4.28 29.85
N LEU A 337 5.06 -3.11 29.62
CA LEU A 337 5.01 -1.96 30.55
C LEU A 337 3.62 -1.27 30.55
N TYR A 338 2.87 -1.40 29.45
CA TYR A 338 1.61 -0.71 29.21
C TYR A 338 0.49 -1.74 28.99
N ASN A 339 -0.75 -1.43 29.40
CA ASN A 339 -1.89 -2.27 29.02
C ASN A 339 -2.26 -2.02 27.55
N ASP A 340 -2.83 -2.99 26.83
CA ASP A 340 -3.22 -2.87 25.40
C ASP A 340 -4.04 -1.60 25.07
N LYS A 341 -4.89 -1.18 26.03
CA LYS A 341 -5.74 0.01 25.93
C LYS A 341 -4.98 1.33 26.10
N ASP A 342 -3.84 1.30 26.75
CA ASP A 342 -2.98 2.46 26.97
C ASP A 342 -1.97 2.58 25.82
N VAL A 343 -1.42 1.45 25.35
CA VAL A 343 -0.57 1.36 24.14
C VAL A 343 -1.23 2.07 22.95
N THR A 344 -2.49 1.76 22.67
CA THR A 344 -3.24 2.33 21.54
C THR A 344 -3.52 3.83 21.71
N GLN A 345 -3.67 4.34 22.93
CA GLN A 345 -3.82 5.77 23.20
C GLN A 345 -2.48 6.52 23.08
N ILE A 346 -1.39 5.94 23.57
CA ILE A 346 -0.04 6.55 23.55
C ILE A 346 0.51 6.63 22.12
N ILE A 347 0.41 5.54 21.34
CA ILE A 347 0.84 5.55 19.93
C ILE A 347 -0.04 6.50 19.10
N GLY A 348 -1.35 6.46 19.35
CA GLY A 348 -2.37 7.15 18.57
C GLY A 348 -2.56 6.51 17.18
N LYS A 349 -3.25 7.24 16.30
CA LYS A 349 -3.46 6.83 14.91
C LYS A 349 -2.12 6.74 14.14
N GLU A 350 -2.01 5.78 13.22
CA GLU A 350 -0.85 5.67 12.32
C GLU A 350 -0.77 6.89 11.38
N ILE A 351 0.41 7.52 11.29
CA ILE A 351 0.65 8.66 10.38
C ILE A 351 0.71 8.17 8.91
N PHE A 352 1.37 7.04 8.68
CA PHE A 352 1.50 6.28 7.42
C PHE A 352 0.21 5.78 6.72
N GLU A 353 -0.99 5.89 7.30
CA GLU A 353 -2.10 4.95 7.00
C GLU A 353 -2.41 4.72 5.51
N ASN A 354 -2.42 5.80 4.71
CA ASN A 354 -2.84 5.80 3.30
C ASN A 354 -1.68 5.53 2.32
N LEU A 355 -0.44 5.43 2.79
CA LEU A 355 0.74 5.21 1.95
C LEU A 355 1.01 3.71 1.76
N ILE A 356 0.59 3.16 0.63
CA ILE A 356 0.78 1.74 0.27
C ILE A 356 2.14 1.58 -0.45
N PRO A 357 3.02 0.65 -0.02
CA PRO A 357 4.35 0.45 -0.63
C PRO A 357 4.29 0.00 -2.08
N LEU A 358 5.31 0.35 -2.88
CA LEU A 358 5.44 -0.15 -4.26
C LEU A 358 5.47 -1.69 -4.31
N SER A 359 6.19 -2.34 -3.39
CA SER A 359 6.24 -3.81 -3.28
C SER A 359 4.89 -4.44 -2.88
N VAL A 360 3.99 -3.67 -2.27
CA VAL A 360 2.60 -4.09 -2.00
C VAL A 360 1.71 -3.78 -3.20
N HIS A 361 1.90 -2.67 -3.92
CA HIS A 361 1.21 -2.40 -5.18
C HIS A 361 1.51 -3.46 -6.25
N GLU A 362 2.77 -3.89 -6.39
CA GLU A 362 3.18 -5.01 -7.26
C GLU A 362 2.42 -6.29 -6.89
N LYS A 363 2.48 -6.71 -5.63
CA LYS A 363 1.84 -7.94 -5.13
C LYS A 363 0.31 -7.87 -5.16
N SER A 364 -0.28 -6.69 -4.93
CA SER A 364 -1.70 -6.43 -5.06
C SER A 364 -2.14 -6.40 -6.52
N SER A 365 -1.26 -6.06 -7.46
CA SER A 365 -1.51 -6.16 -8.90
C SER A 365 -1.49 -7.62 -9.34
N MET A 366 -0.47 -8.40 -8.93
CA MET A 366 -0.42 -9.86 -9.14
C MET A 366 -1.67 -10.56 -8.56
N TYR A 367 -2.10 -10.20 -7.35
CA TYR A 367 -3.33 -10.74 -6.77
C TYR A 367 -4.60 -10.28 -7.49
N SER A 368 -4.60 -9.07 -8.06
CA SER A 368 -5.70 -8.59 -8.90
C SER A 368 -5.75 -9.31 -10.24
N GLU A 369 -4.61 -9.75 -10.77
CA GLU A 369 -4.52 -10.62 -11.95
C GLU A 369 -5.02 -12.03 -11.64
N GLU A 370 -4.57 -12.66 -10.55
CA GLU A 370 -5.12 -13.95 -10.06
C GLU A 370 -6.63 -13.88 -9.82
N LYS A 371 -7.14 -12.79 -9.21
CA LYS A 371 -8.60 -12.55 -9.06
C LYS A 371 -9.30 -12.33 -10.40
N ALA A 372 -8.65 -11.67 -11.36
CA ALA A 372 -9.21 -11.47 -12.70
C ALA A 372 -9.26 -12.78 -13.50
N ASP A 373 -8.25 -13.64 -13.39
CA ASP A 373 -8.21 -14.97 -14.02
C ASP A 373 -9.18 -15.95 -13.37
N LEU A 374 -9.36 -15.89 -12.04
CA LEU A 374 -10.44 -16.60 -11.35
C LEU A 374 -11.81 -16.14 -11.88
N LEU A 375 -12.04 -14.83 -12.01
CA LEU A 375 -13.28 -14.27 -12.52
C LEU A 375 -13.53 -14.58 -14.00
N ARG A 376 -12.48 -14.55 -14.84
CA ARG A 376 -12.51 -14.98 -16.25
C ARG A 376 -12.91 -16.45 -16.34
N LYS A 377 -12.23 -17.33 -15.62
CA LYS A 377 -12.42 -18.79 -15.64
C LYS A 377 -13.81 -19.22 -15.17
N GLU A 378 -14.31 -18.66 -14.07
CA GLU A 378 -15.68 -18.96 -13.63
C GLU A 378 -16.74 -18.28 -14.51
N GLY A 379 -16.42 -17.13 -15.13
CA GLY A 379 -17.25 -16.49 -16.14
C GLY A 379 -17.39 -17.32 -17.42
N GLU A 380 -16.28 -17.85 -17.93
CA GLU A 380 -16.21 -18.75 -19.08
C GLU A 380 -17.04 -20.03 -18.86
N LYS A 381 -16.93 -20.67 -17.67
CA LYS A 381 -17.82 -21.80 -17.31
C LYS A 381 -19.30 -21.42 -17.34
N VAL A 382 -19.65 -20.22 -16.86
CA VAL A 382 -21.03 -19.72 -16.82
C VAL A 382 -21.54 -19.44 -18.23
N GLU A 383 -20.71 -18.83 -19.09
CA GLU A 383 -21.02 -18.52 -20.48
C GLU A 383 -21.19 -19.79 -21.31
N ILE A 384 -20.24 -20.73 -21.25
CA ILE A 384 -20.35 -22.06 -21.87
C ILE A 384 -21.63 -22.77 -21.42
N ALA A 385 -21.99 -22.69 -20.13
CA ALA A 385 -23.21 -23.34 -19.63
C ALA A 385 -24.51 -22.61 -20.04
N ASP A 386 -24.50 -21.30 -20.27
CA ASP A 386 -25.64 -20.59 -20.88
C ASP A 386 -25.71 -20.81 -22.40
N GLU A 387 -24.58 -21.01 -23.09
CA GLU A 387 -24.50 -21.38 -24.50
C GLU A 387 -24.95 -22.83 -24.74
N GLU A 388 -24.46 -23.82 -23.97
CA GLU A 388 -24.94 -25.21 -23.96
C GLU A 388 -26.46 -25.28 -23.84
N LEU A 389 -27.04 -24.48 -22.93
CA LEU A 389 -28.49 -24.41 -22.73
C LEU A 389 -29.20 -23.79 -23.94
N SER A 390 -28.66 -22.70 -24.48
CA SER A 390 -29.25 -21.98 -25.62
C SER A 390 -29.22 -22.84 -26.89
N SER A 391 -28.07 -23.42 -27.23
CA SER A 391 -27.91 -24.34 -28.37
C SER A 391 -28.76 -25.60 -28.22
N ALA A 392 -28.92 -26.12 -27.00
CA ALA A 392 -29.82 -27.26 -26.76
C ALA A 392 -31.30 -26.88 -26.93
N LEU A 393 -31.72 -25.67 -26.54
CA LEU A 393 -33.10 -25.21 -26.75
C LEU A 393 -33.39 -24.96 -28.24
N GLU A 394 -32.45 -24.34 -28.97
CA GLU A 394 -32.54 -24.13 -30.42
C GLU A 394 -32.59 -25.46 -31.19
N PHE A 395 -31.72 -26.43 -30.86
CA PHE A 395 -31.72 -27.78 -31.45
C PHE A 395 -33.04 -28.56 -31.22
N LEU A 396 -33.83 -28.19 -30.20
CA LEU A 396 -35.13 -28.80 -29.89
C LEU A 396 -36.32 -27.94 -30.38
N ASP A 397 -36.07 -26.78 -31.00
CA ASP A 397 -37.06 -25.72 -31.35
C ASP A 397 -37.95 -25.30 -30.16
N LEU A 398 -37.44 -25.43 -28.92
CA LEU A 398 -38.16 -25.08 -27.70
C LEU A 398 -37.87 -23.62 -27.33
N PRO A 399 -38.89 -22.79 -26.99
CA PRO A 399 -40.29 -23.13 -26.71
C PRO A 399 -41.26 -23.01 -27.91
N GLY A 400 -40.76 -22.77 -29.13
CA GLY A 400 -41.59 -22.51 -30.31
C GLY A 400 -42.50 -23.69 -30.65
N SER A 401 -41.90 -24.88 -30.77
CA SER A 401 -42.58 -26.16 -31.02
C SER A 401 -43.65 -26.49 -29.97
N LEU A 402 -43.39 -26.19 -28.69
CA LEU A 402 -44.32 -26.48 -27.60
C LEU A 402 -45.56 -25.58 -27.66
N LYS A 403 -45.40 -24.28 -27.95
CA LYS A 403 -46.55 -23.40 -28.24
C LYS A 403 -47.33 -23.86 -29.46
N LEU A 404 -46.64 -24.35 -30.51
CA LEU A 404 -47.25 -24.82 -31.75
C LEU A 404 -48.18 -26.04 -31.55
N VAL A 405 -47.91 -26.87 -30.55
CA VAL A 405 -48.72 -28.06 -30.19
C VAL A 405 -49.86 -27.71 -29.23
N LYS A 406 -49.79 -26.58 -28.51
CA LYS A 406 -50.80 -26.15 -27.53
C LYS A 406 -51.95 -25.32 -28.13
N GLN A 407 -51.77 -24.78 -29.35
CA GLN A 407 -52.73 -23.88 -30.00
C GLN A 407 -53.63 -24.63 -31.01
N ASP A 408 -54.63 -25.36 -30.51
CA ASP A 408 -55.59 -26.16 -31.31
C ASP A 408 -57.08 -25.87 -30.97
N GLU A 409 -57.38 -24.71 -30.35
CA GLU A 409 -58.75 -24.30 -29.95
C GLU A 409 -59.30 -23.05 -30.68
N SER A 410 -58.57 -22.47 -31.64
CA SER A 410 -59.05 -21.29 -32.40
C SER A 410 -58.52 -21.25 -33.84
N PRO A 411 -59.36 -21.51 -34.86
CA PRO A 411 -59.02 -21.28 -36.26
C PRO A 411 -59.23 -19.80 -36.63
N ASP A 412 -58.54 -18.89 -35.93
CA ASP A 412 -58.77 -17.45 -36.01
C ASP A 412 -57.62 -16.70 -36.74
N TYR A 413 -58.04 -15.70 -37.51
CA TYR A 413 -57.42 -14.91 -38.59
C TYR A 413 -55.92 -14.48 -38.60
N ASP A 414 -55.07 -14.84 -37.63
CA ASP A 414 -53.76 -14.20 -37.38
C ASP A 414 -52.62 -14.52 -38.37
N ASP A 415 -52.77 -15.49 -39.28
CA ASP A 415 -51.67 -15.87 -40.18
C ASP A 415 -51.31 -14.75 -41.19
N TYR A 416 -52.22 -13.81 -41.43
CA TYR A 416 -52.03 -12.67 -42.35
C TYR A 416 -51.62 -11.34 -41.67
N ASP A 417 -51.57 -11.28 -40.34
CA ASP A 417 -51.20 -10.03 -39.62
C ASP A 417 -49.68 -9.89 -39.40
N VAL A 418 -49.22 -8.65 -39.27
CA VAL A 418 -47.83 -8.32 -38.97
C VAL A 418 -47.51 -8.79 -37.54
N PRO A 419 -46.45 -9.62 -37.33
CA PRO A 419 -46.12 -10.13 -36.00
C PRO A 419 -45.96 -9.01 -34.96
N SER A 420 -46.50 -9.20 -33.76
CA SER A 420 -46.51 -8.16 -32.70
C SER A 420 -45.10 -7.66 -32.35
N ILE A 421 -44.08 -8.50 -32.52
CA ILE A 421 -42.66 -8.15 -32.36
C ILE A 421 -42.24 -7.06 -33.36
N VAL A 422 -42.66 -7.17 -34.63
CA VAL A 422 -42.38 -6.18 -35.69
C VAL A 422 -43.22 -4.91 -35.46
N LYS A 423 -44.47 -5.04 -34.99
CA LYS A 423 -45.28 -3.88 -34.53
C LYS A 423 -44.60 -3.13 -33.38
N ASN A 424 -43.98 -3.83 -32.44
CA ASN A 424 -43.19 -3.23 -31.36
C ASN A 424 -41.93 -2.53 -31.89
N TRP A 425 -41.16 -3.15 -32.78
CA TRP A 425 -39.98 -2.52 -33.41
C TRP A 425 -40.35 -1.24 -34.17
N ALA A 426 -41.44 -1.26 -34.96
CA ALA A 426 -41.95 -0.06 -35.63
C ALA A 426 -42.41 1.02 -34.64
N SER A 427 -43.03 0.62 -33.51
CA SER A 427 -43.43 1.54 -32.44
C SER A 427 -42.24 2.18 -31.73
N GLU A 428 -41.18 1.42 -31.42
CA GLU A 428 -39.95 1.94 -30.81
C GLU A 428 -39.18 2.88 -31.75
N ILE A 429 -39.08 2.54 -33.04
CA ILE A 429 -38.43 3.39 -34.05
C ILE A 429 -39.21 4.70 -34.27
N ASN A 430 -40.55 4.63 -34.29
CA ASN A 430 -41.41 5.81 -34.37
C ASN A 430 -41.32 6.69 -33.10
N THR A 431 -41.29 6.08 -31.91
CA THR A 431 -41.23 6.80 -30.62
C THR A 431 -39.90 7.51 -30.40
N ASN A 432 -38.78 6.88 -30.79
CA ASN A 432 -37.43 7.45 -30.64
C ASN A 432 -36.97 8.27 -31.87
N GLY A 433 -37.67 8.15 -32.99
CA GLY A 433 -37.43 8.90 -34.23
C GLY A 433 -36.33 8.30 -35.12
N TYR A 434 -36.67 7.98 -36.37
CA TYR A 434 -35.69 7.79 -37.45
C TYR A 434 -35.43 9.12 -38.16
N ASN A 435 -34.56 9.94 -37.59
CA ASN A 435 -34.17 11.23 -38.16
C ASN A 435 -32.82 11.11 -38.87
N ALA A 436 -32.77 11.28 -40.18
CA ALA A 436 -31.49 11.26 -40.94
C ALA A 436 -30.46 12.28 -40.43
N ASN A 437 -30.92 13.34 -39.76
CA ASN A 437 -30.09 14.40 -39.17
C ASN A 437 -29.45 14.02 -37.82
N SER A 438 -29.73 12.84 -37.24
CA SER A 438 -29.25 12.49 -35.88
C SER A 438 -27.72 12.48 -35.72
N PHE A 439 -26.95 12.30 -36.79
CA PHE A 439 -25.47 12.38 -36.77
C PHE A 439 -24.92 13.81 -36.80
N SER A 440 -25.73 14.83 -37.10
CA SER A 440 -25.26 16.22 -37.21
C SER A 440 -24.64 16.82 -35.94
N PRO A 441 -25.08 16.49 -34.70
CA PRO A 441 -24.42 16.99 -33.49
C PRO A 441 -23.03 16.39 -33.27
N VAL A 442 -22.82 15.13 -33.69
CA VAL A 442 -21.53 14.44 -33.58
C VAL A 442 -20.52 15.01 -34.58
N GLU A 443 -20.91 15.22 -35.84
CA GLU A 443 -20.05 15.86 -36.84
C GLU A 443 -19.74 17.32 -36.45
N SER A 444 -20.68 18.02 -35.81
CA SER A 444 -20.45 19.37 -35.28
C SER A 444 -19.45 19.37 -34.10
N ALA A 445 -19.56 18.42 -33.16
CA ALA A 445 -18.61 18.29 -32.05
C ALA A 445 -17.20 17.94 -32.56
N ARG A 446 -17.11 16.97 -33.48
CA ARG A 446 -15.87 16.59 -34.18
C ARG A 446 -15.23 17.78 -34.90
N THR A 447 -16.04 18.64 -35.53
CA THR A 447 -15.56 19.86 -36.20
C THR A 447 -14.99 20.88 -35.22
N GLU A 448 -15.62 21.07 -34.06
CA GLU A 448 -15.13 21.98 -33.00
C GLU A 448 -13.82 21.49 -32.37
N VAL A 449 -13.69 20.19 -32.07
CA VAL A 449 -12.41 19.61 -31.59
C VAL A 449 -11.31 19.83 -32.62
N PHE A 450 -11.58 19.58 -33.91
CA PHE A 450 -10.61 19.83 -34.99
C PHE A 450 -10.24 21.33 -35.09
N ARG A 451 -11.19 22.24 -34.88
CA ARG A 451 -10.96 23.69 -34.84
C ARG A 451 -10.01 24.06 -33.70
N LYS A 452 -10.26 23.58 -32.47
CA LYS A 452 -9.41 23.83 -31.28
C LYS A 452 -7.98 23.28 -31.45
N VAL A 453 -7.84 22.06 -31.98
CA VAL A 453 -6.53 21.45 -32.28
C VAL A 453 -5.75 22.33 -33.27
N LYS A 454 -6.37 22.74 -34.37
CA LYS A 454 -5.72 23.58 -35.39
C LYS A 454 -5.40 24.99 -34.88
N GLU A 455 -6.24 25.57 -34.03
CA GLU A 455 -5.95 26.84 -33.35
C GLU A 455 -4.72 26.71 -32.44
N THR A 456 -4.62 25.61 -31.68
CA THR A 456 -3.50 25.32 -30.78
C THR A 456 -2.19 25.13 -31.54
N GLU A 457 -2.21 24.41 -32.66
CA GLU A 457 -1.03 24.27 -33.53
C GLU A 457 -0.57 25.62 -34.13
N ASN A 458 -1.51 26.47 -34.56
CA ASN A 458 -1.18 27.81 -35.06
C ASN A 458 -0.55 28.69 -33.96
N LYS A 459 -1.01 28.59 -32.70
CA LYS A 459 -0.43 29.30 -31.55
C LYS A 459 1.03 28.86 -31.30
N LEU A 460 1.29 27.56 -31.30
CA LEU A 460 2.66 27.01 -31.15
C LEU A 460 3.58 27.43 -32.30
N ALA A 461 3.13 27.30 -33.55
CA ALA A 461 3.92 27.69 -34.73
C ALA A 461 4.25 29.19 -34.75
N ASN A 462 3.35 30.04 -34.28
CA ASN A 462 3.61 31.48 -34.11
C ASN A 462 4.57 31.77 -32.93
N GLU A 463 4.57 31.01 -31.83
CA GLU A 463 5.62 31.17 -30.80
C GLU A 463 7.00 30.86 -31.38
N GLU A 464 7.13 29.77 -32.13
CA GLU A 464 8.37 29.34 -32.76
C GLU A 464 8.87 30.36 -33.79
N GLU A 465 7.99 30.84 -34.68
CA GLU A 465 8.34 31.84 -35.69
C GLU A 465 8.82 33.15 -35.02
N GLN A 466 8.20 33.58 -33.92
CA GLN A 466 8.61 34.78 -33.17
C GLN A 466 9.93 34.56 -32.42
N THR A 467 10.14 33.40 -31.79
CA THR A 467 11.41 33.05 -31.13
C THR A 467 12.56 32.97 -32.14
N GLN A 468 12.33 32.41 -33.33
CA GLN A 468 13.31 32.38 -34.40
C GLN A 468 13.59 33.80 -34.95
N LYS A 469 12.57 34.65 -35.13
CA LYS A 469 12.75 36.07 -35.50
C LYS A 469 13.64 36.84 -34.52
N GLN A 470 13.42 36.68 -33.21
CA GLN A 470 14.26 37.36 -32.20
C GLN A 470 15.68 36.79 -32.13
N LYS A 471 15.83 35.47 -32.27
CA LYS A 471 17.13 34.81 -32.39
C LYS A 471 17.93 35.29 -33.61
N THR A 472 17.27 35.54 -34.74
CA THR A 472 17.91 36.14 -35.93
C THR A 472 18.32 37.60 -35.71
N ARG A 473 17.58 38.37 -34.90
CA ARG A 473 17.88 39.78 -34.59
C ARG A 473 19.02 39.96 -33.59
N HIS A 474 18.98 39.22 -32.48
CA HIS A 474 19.89 39.42 -31.34
C HIS A 474 21.04 38.39 -31.30
N GLY A 475 21.01 37.37 -32.16
CA GLY A 475 22.10 36.41 -32.34
C GLY A 475 22.54 35.74 -31.04
N SER A 476 23.84 35.80 -30.75
CA SER A 476 24.45 35.23 -29.55
C SER A 476 23.95 35.84 -28.22
N LYS A 477 23.26 36.99 -28.24
CA LYS A 477 22.62 37.56 -27.05
C LYS A 477 21.28 36.89 -26.70
N TRP A 478 20.68 36.12 -27.61
CA TRP A 478 19.37 35.49 -27.40
C TRP A 478 19.51 34.12 -26.72
N THR A 479 19.45 34.11 -25.38
CA THR A 479 19.65 32.91 -24.56
C THR A 479 18.44 31.96 -24.47
N GLN A 480 17.31 32.32 -25.06
CA GLN A 480 16.07 31.54 -25.00
C GLN A 480 16.22 30.17 -25.69
N VAL A 481 15.89 29.09 -24.97
CA VAL A 481 16.01 27.69 -25.47
C VAL A 481 15.05 27.45 -26.65
N SER A 482 15.47 26.61 -27.60
CA SER A 482 14.70 26.26 -28.80
C SER A 482 13.38 25.54 -28.45
N PRO A 483 12.23 25.94 -29.01
CA PRO A 483 10.92 25.47 -28.56
C PRO A 483 10.72 23.96 -28.76
N LEU A 484 11.21 23.39 -29.87
CA LEU A 484 11.06 21.97 -30.23
C LEU A 484 11.40 20.96 -29.12
N SER A 485 12.30 21.29 -28.20
CA SER A 485 12.61 20.41 -27.06
C SER A 485 11.48 20.37 -26.02
N LEU A 486 10.80 21.49 -25.82
CA LEU A 486 9.82 21.73 -24.75
C LEU A 486 8.37 21.57 -25.25
N SER A 487 8.10 21.89 -26.51
CA SER A 487 6.80 21.69 -27.16
C SER A 487 6.51 20.22 -27.50
N SER A 488 7.52 19.36 -27.46
CA SER A 488 7.48 17.96 -27.89
C SER A 488 6.34 17.14 -27.26
N GLY A 489 6.09 17.31 -25.95
CA GLY A 489 4.96 16.66 -25.26
C GLY A 489 3.60 17.12 -25.79
N ILE A 490 3.39 18.45 -25.85
CA ILE A 490 2.14 19.06 -26.36
C ILE A 490 1.90 18.66 -27.82
N GLN A 491 2.96 18.57 -28.64
CA GLN A 491 2.87 18.09 -30.02
C GLN A 491 2.51 16.60 -30.10
N GLY A 492 2.98 15.77 -29.16
CA GLY A 492 2.55 14.38 -28.99
C GLY A 492 1.08 14.25 -28.63
N ASP A 493 0.59 15.05 -27.67
CA ASP A 493 -0.82 15.09 -27.28
C ASP A 493 -1.72 15.52 -28.46
N LEU A 494 -1.31 16.54 -29.22
CA LEU A 494 -2.03 17.01 -30.42
C LEU A 494 -2.05 15.94 -31.53
N GLN A 495 -0.98 15.13 -31.69
CA GLN A 495 -0.99 13.97 -32.59
C GLN A 495 -1.93 12.86 -32.09
N SER A 496 -1.96 12.59 -30.78
CA SER A 496 -2.87 11.62 -30.16
C SER A 496 -4.34 12.01 -30.36
N ILE A 497 -4.69 13.29 -30.20
CA ILE A 497 -6.04 13.81 -30.48
C ILE A 497 -6.38 13.65 -31.96
N LYS A 498 -5.45 13.93 -32.88
CA LYS A 498 -5.66 13.74 -34.33
C LYS A 498 -5.88 12.27 -34.70
N GLN A 499 -5.11 11.35 -34.12
CA GLN A 499 -5.27 9.92 -34.34
C GLN A 499 -6.62 9.43 -33.79
N SER A 500 -7.00 9.88 -32.60
CA SER A 500 -8.29 9.59 -31.98
C SER A 500 -9.47 10.12 -32.81
N LEU A 501 -9.39 11.35 -33.31
CA LEU A 501 -10.40 11.97 -34.15
C LEU A 501 -10.57 11.25 -35.50
N ASN A 502 -9.48 10.74 -36.08
CA ASN A 502 -9.51 9.92 -37.30
C ASN A 502 -10.09 8.52 -37.04
N SER A 503 -9.80 7.92 -35.88
CA SER A 503 -10.36 6.63 -35.46
C SER A 503 -11.87 6.70 -35.21
N GLY A 504 -12.33 7.77 -34.53
CA GLY A 504 -13.75 8.10 -34.37
C GLY A 504 -14.43 8.29 -35.73
N ALA A 505 -13.86 9.13 -36.60
CA ALA A 505 -14.39 9.35 -37.95
C ALA A 505 -14.48 8.07 -38.80
N SER A 506 -13.51 7.15 -38.69
CA SER A 506 -13.58 5.84 -39.35
C SER A 506 -14.72 4.96 -38.81
N SER A 507 -15.05 5.11 -37.53
CA SER A 507 -16.11 4.37 -36.85
C SER A 507 -17.49 4.95 -37.16
N ASP A 508 -17.64 6.28 -37.12
CA ASP A 508 -18.86 6.99 -37.53
C ASP A 508 -19.24 6.67 -38.99
N ASN A 509 -18.25 6.66 -39.89
CA ASN A 509 -18.48 6.30 -41.29
C ASN A 509 -18.89 4.82 -41.48
N LYS A 510 -18.43 3.89 -40.63
CA LYS A 510 -18.91 2.49 -40.66
C LYS A 510 -20.35 2.37 -40.18
N ILE A 511 -20.70 3.05 -39.09
CA ILE A 511 -22.07 3.07 -38.56
C ILE A 511 -23.02 3.72 -39.59
N LYS A 512 -22.61 4.84 -40.21
CA LYS A 512 -23.35 5.50 -41.27
C LYS A 512 -23.53 4.62 -42.51
N GLY A 513 -22.48 3.97 -43.01
CA GLY A 513 -22.56 3.05 -44.14
C GLY A 513 -23.43 1.81 -43.85
N MET A 514 -23.41 1.30 -42.62
CA MET A 514 -24.32 0.25 -42.17
C MET A 514 -25.79 0.74 -42.20
N LEU A 515 -26.05 1.95 -41.70
CA LEU A 515 -27.39 2.54 -41.69
C LEU A 515 -27.91 2.84 -43.10
N GLU A 516 -27.07 3.38 -43.98
CA GLU A 516 -27.36 3.60 -45.41
C GLU A 516 -27.75 2.28 -46.10
N SER A 517 -27.06 1.17 -45.78
CA SER A 517 -27.35 -0.15 -46.37
C SER A 517 -28.70 -0.77 -45.97
N VAL A 518 -29.36 -0.24 -44.94
CA VAL A 518 -30.67 -0.72 -44.46
C VAL A 518 -31.72 0.40 -44.39
N GLN A 519 -31.42 1.56 -45.00
CA GLN A 519 -32.26 2.76 -44.93
C GLN A 519 -33.70 2.53 -45.46
N SER A 520 -33.88 1.73 -46.52
CA SER A 520 -35.22 1.43 -47.06
C SER A 520 -36.13 0.69 -46.08
N ASP A 521 -35.55 -0.26 -45.34
CA ASP A 521 -36.31 -1.11 -44.43
C ASP A 521 -36.58 -0.37 -43.11
N LEU A 522 -35.66 0.52 -42.71
CA LEU A 522 -35.85 1.45 -41.61
C LEU A 522 -36.86 2.55 -41.94
N GLU A 523 -36.90 3.06 -43.17
CA GLU A 523 -37.93 4.00 -43.60
C GLU A 523 -39.32 3.32 -43.50
N LEU A 524 -39.44 2.08 -43.98
CA LEU A 524 -40.67 1.29 -43.90
C LEU A 524 -41.10 1.01 -42.44
N LEU A 525 -40.16 0.70 -41.54
CA LEU A 525 -40.44 0.55 -40.11
C LEU A 525 -40.80 1.89 -39.42
N SER A 526 -40.18 3.01 -39.83
CA SER A 526 -40.42 4.33 -39.24
C SER A 526 -41.81 4.90 -39.59
N LYS A 527 -42.43 4.42 -40.67
CA LYS A 527 -43.79 4.78 -41.10
C LYS A 527 -44.92 4.23 -40.21
N GLY A 528 -44.57 3.53 -39.12
CA GLY A 528 -45.47 3.21 -38.01
C GLY A 528 -46.16 1.84 -38.08
N PRO A 529 -46.69 1.34 -36.94
CA PRO A 529 -47.11 -0.06 -36.75
C PRO A 529 -48.47 -0.44 -37.37
N SER A 530 -49.05 0.39 -38.25
CA SER A 530 -50.39 0.20 -38.83
C SER A 530 -50.49 0.71 -40.27
N ASN A 531 -49.37 0.67 -41.01
CA ASN A 531 -49.30 1.20 -42.36
C ASN A 531 -49.44 0.09 -43.41
N SER A 532 -50.30 0.29 -44.40
CA SER A 532 -50.73 -0.76 -45.34
C SER A 532 -49.60 -1.34 -46.20
N GLU A 533 -48.49 -0.62 -46.34
CA GLU A 533 -47.29 -1.13 -47.04
C GLU A 533 -46.65 -2.30 -46.28
N LEU A 534 -46.49 -2.18 -44.96
CA LEU A 534 -45.84 -3.21 -44.13
C LEU A 534 -46.76 -4.44 -44.02
N GLU A 535 -48.08 -4.24 -43.88
CA GLU A 535 -49.06 -5.32 -44.01
C GLU A 535 -49.02 -6.01 -45.39
N SER A 536 -48.89 -5.25 -46.50
CA SER A 536 -48.83 -5.84 -47.85
C SER A 536 -47.59 -6.71 -48.06
N VAL A 537 -46.45 -6.35 -47.46
CA VAL A 537 -45.21 -7.16 -47.53
C VAL A 537 -45.36 -8.50 -46.79
N PHE A 538 -46.15 -8.57 -45.72
CA PHE A 538 -46.50 -9.84 -45.07
C PHE A 538 -47.61 -10.60 -45.82
N ARG A 539 -48.66 -9.91 -46.30
CA ARG A 539 -49.76 -10.54 -47.06
C ARG A 539 -49.30 -11.16 -48.39
N ASN A 540 -48.36 -10.54 -49.09
CA ASN A 540 -47.83 -11.05 -50.37
C ASN A 540 -47.06 -12.39 -50.25
N ILE A 541 -46.77 -12.87 -49.03
CA ILE A 541 -46.24 -14.23 -48.80
C ILE A 541 -47.38 -15.28 -48.86
N GLY A 542 -48.59 -14.91 -48.44
CA GLY A 542 -49.81 -15.71 -48.57
C GLY A 542 -50.60 -15.32 -49.82
N GLY A 543 -50.18 -15.83 -50.99
CA GLY A 543 -50.80 -15.47 -52.28
C GLY A 543 -52.30 -15.76 -52.38
N ASP A 544 -53.01 -15.01 -53.23
CA ASP A 544 -54.48 -14.81 -53.32
C ASP A 544 -55.42 -16.05 -53.36
N ASN A 545 -54.89 -17.27 -53.35
CA ASN A 545 -55.68 -18.49 -53.44
C ASN A 545 -56.30 -18.87 -52.07
N LYS A 546 -57.51 -18.37 -51.79
CA LYS A 546 -58.38 -18.93 -50.73
C LYS A 546 -58.63 -20.43 -50.98
N PRO A 547 -58.22 -21.34 -50.08
CA PRO A 547 -58.67 -22.73 -50.14
C PRO A 547 -60.13 -22.78 -49.68
N ALA A 548 -61.04 -23.20 -50.56
CA ALA A 548 -62.44 -23.35 -50.20
C ALA A 548 -62.66 -24.63 -49.37
N SER A 549 -63.17 -24.47 -48.14
CA SER A 549 -63.93 -25.48 -47.39
C SER A 549 -63.42 -26.94 -47.46
N GLY A 550 -62.22 -27.20 -46.94
CA GLY A 550 -61.85 -28.57 -46.54
C GLY A 550 -62.66 -29.04 -45.32
N PRO A 551 -62.96 -30.35 -45.17
CA PRO A 551 -63.77 -30.85 -44.06
C PRO A 551 -63.04 -30.73 -42.71
N SER A 552 -63.80 -30.44 -41.65
CA SER A 552 -63.26 -30.34 -40.30
C SER A 552 -62.87 -31.74 -39.78
N LEU A 553 -61.64 -31.89 -39.30
CA LEU A 553 -61.07 -33.18 -38.88
C LEU A 553 -61.38 -33.47 -37.39
N LEU A 554 -62.62 -33.17 -36.98
CA LEU A 554 -63.13 -33.33 -35.61
C LEU A 554 -63.75 -34.72 -35.34
N ASP A 555 -63.54 -35.69 -36.24
CA ASP A 555 -64.27 -36.97 -36.28
C ASP A 555 -63.31 -38.18 -36.34
N MET A 556 -62.23 -38.12 -35.54
CA MET A 556 -61.30 -39.24 -35.32
C MET A 556 -60.85 -39.31 -33.85
N ASP A 557 -61.57 -40.06 -33.03
CA ASP A 557 -61.16 -40.41 -31.66
C ASP A 557 -59.84 -41.21 -31.67
N PHE A 558 -58.73 -40.55 -31.37
CA PHE A 558 -57.43 -41.17 -31.14
C PHE A 558 -57.10 -41.22 -29.65
N SER A 559 -57.26 -42.40 -29.05
CA SER A 559 -57.01 -42.66 -27.63
C SER A 559 -55.52 -42.59 -27.25
N GLY A 560 -54.99 -41.36 -27.13
CA GLY A 560 -53.59 -41.10 -26.74
C GLY A 560 -53.27 -39.66 -26.32
N GLU A 561 -54.23 -38.73 -26.31
CA GLU A 561 -53.95 -37.32 -26.00
C GLU A 561 -53.53 -37.05 -24.55
N GLU A 562 -54.04 -37.81 -23.58
CA GLU A 562 -53.75 -37.55 -22.15
C GLU A 562 -52.27 -37.76 -21.81
N ASP A 563 -51.65 -38.82 -22.35
CA ASP A 563 -50.21 -39.04 -22.22
C ASP A 563 -49.44 -37.88 -22.87
N VAL A 564 -49.81 -37.48 -24.09
CA VAL A 564 -49.13 -36.39 -24.81
C VAL A 564 -49.20 -35.07 -24.03
N LYS A 565 -50.37 -34.73 -23.48
CA LYS A 565 -50.56 -33.55 -22.62
C LYS A 565 -49.69 -33.64 -21.35
N GLN A 566 -49.62 -34.79 -20.69
CA GLN A 566 -48.72 -35.00 -19.54
C GLN A 566 -47.23 -34.86 -19.89
N TRP A 567 -46.77 -35.36 -21.05
CA TRP A 567 -45.38 -35.18 -21.49
C TRP A 567 -45.08 -33.72 -21.89
N ILE A 568 -46.06 -32.97 -22.39
CA ILE A 568 -45.96 -31.53 -22.65
C ILE A 568 -45.86 -30.74 -21.35
N ASP A 569 -46.77 -30.94 -20.40
CA ASP A 569 -46.76 -30.24 -19.11
C ASP A 569 -45.47 -30.52 -18.32
N LYS A 570 -44.97 -31.77 -18.37
CA LYS A 570 -43.67 -32.13 -17.79
C LYS A 570 -42.49 -31.45 -18.51
N THR A 571 -42.61 -31.17 -19.81
CA THR A 571 -41.62 -30.42 -20.59
C THR A 571 -41.68 -28.92 -20.27
N GLU A 572 -42.88 -28.34 -20.06
CA GLU A 572 -43.02 -26.97 -19.50
C GLU A 572 -42.44 -26.87 -18.09
N GLU A 573 -42.65 -27.87 -17.23
CA GLU A 573 -42.11 -27.87 -15.87
C GLU A 573 -40.57 -27.94 -15.85
N LEU A 574 -39.98 -28.80 -16.69
CA LEU A 574 -38.53 -28.87 -16.88
C LEU A 574 -37.96 -27.56 -17.44
N LEU A 575 -38.61 -26.93 -18.42
CA LEU A 575 -38.20 -25.65 -18.99
C LEU A 575 -38.27 -24.51 -17.94
N ASN A 576 -39.33 -24.47 -17.13
CA ASN A 576 -39.48 -23.51 -16.03
C ASN A 576 -38.49 -23.73 -14.88
N LYS A 577 -38.01 -24.96 -14.69
CA LYS A 577 -36.91 -25.25 -13.74
C LYS A 577 -35.55 -24.82 -14.33
N LEU A 578 -35.28 -25.13 -15.60
CA LEU A 578 -34.06 -24.69 -16.29
C LEU A 578 -33.91 -23.16 -16.33
N SER A 579 -35.00 -22.42 -16.56
CA SER A 579 -34.96 -20.94 -16.53
C SER A 579 -34.69 -20.38 -15.12
N LYS A 580 -35.18 -21.04 -14.07
CA LYS A 580 -34.81 -20.73 -12.67
C LYS A 580 -33.34 -21.01 -12.40
N VAL A 581 -32.79 -22.13 -12.89
CA VAL A 581 -31.36 -22.48 -12.72
C VAL A 581 -30.45 -21.47 -13.43
N SER A 582 -30.75 -21.06 -14.67
CA SER A 582 -30.00 -19.99 -15.36
C SER A 582 -30.07 -18.65 -14.60
N LYS A 583 -31.23 -18.32 -14.00
CA LYS A 583 -31.39 -17.12 -13.16
C LYS A 583 -30.62 -17.22 -11.83
N GLU A 584 -30.57 -18.39 -11.20
CA GLU A 584 -29.75 -18.60 -9.98
C GLU A 584 -28.26 -18.55 -10.30
N ARG A 585 -27.80 -19.15 -11.40
CA ARG A 585 -26.42 -19.04 -11.89
C ARG A 585 -26.02 -17.57 -12.07
N LYS A 586 -26.84 -16.78 -12.77
CA LYS A 586 -26.59 -15.35 -13.01
C LYS A 586 -26.58 -14.53 -11.71
N THR A 587 -27.48 -14.82 -10.77
CA THR A 587 -27.45 -14.18 -9.44
C THR A 587 -26.19 -14.54 -8.65
N SER A 588 -25.83 -15.83 -8.61
CA SER A 588 -24.65 -16.34 -7.90
C SER A 588 -23.33 -15.80 -8.48
N PHE A 589 -23.26 -15.64 -9.81
CA PHE A 589 -22.13 -15.04 -10.49
C PHE A 589 -22.02 -13.53 -10.21
N MET A 590 -23.15 -12.81 -10.10
CA MET A 590 -23.15 -11.41 -9.66
C MET A 590 -22.70 -11.25 -8.20
N GLU A 591 -23.17 -12.09 -7.28
CA GLU A 591 -22.69 -12.13 -5.88
C GLU A 591 -21.18 -12.41 -5.78
N PHE A 592 -20.70 -13.38 -6.56
CA PHE A 592 -19.28 -13.72 -6.65
C PHE A 592 -18.45 -12.54 -7.18
N LYS A 593 -18.86 -11.94 -8.30
CA LYS A 593 -18.19 -10.79 -8.91
C LYS A 593 -18.12 -9.60 -7.96
N ASP A 594 -19.22 -9.25 -7.31
CA ASP A 594 -19.28 -8.15 -6.34
C ASP A 594 -18.28 -8.36 -5.18
N LYS A 595 -18.16 -9.59 -4.67
CA LYS A 595 -17.18 -9.92 -3.62
C LYS A 595 -15.74 -9.90 -4.11
N VAL A 596 -15.43 -10.43 -5.30
CA VAL A 596 -14.07 -10.38 -5.89
C VAL A 596 -13.61 -8.94 -6.13
N HIS A 597 -14.53 -8.06 -6.53
CA HIS A 597 -14.28 -6.62 -6.73
C HIS A 597 -14.10 -5.84 -5.42
N LYS A 598 -14.82 -6.19 -4.35
CA LYS A 598 -14.74 -5.52 -3.03
C LYS A 598 -13.58 -5.96 -2.14
N ASP A 599 -12.83 -6.97 -2.58
CA ASP A 599 -11.80 -7.61 -1.78
C ASP A 599 -10.45 -6.89 -1.86
N ASP A 600 -10.00 -6.33 -0.74
CA ASP A 600 -8.68 -5.70 -0.59
C ASP A 600 -7.81 -6.47 0.43
N ILE A 601 -6.61 -6.85 0.00
CA ILE A 601 -5.60 -7.54 0.82
C ILE A 601 -4.39 -6.64 1.15
N SER A 602 -4.44 -5.34 0.81
CA SER A 602 -3.34 -4.38 0.99
C SER A 602 -2.76 -4.40 2.41
N SER A 603 -3.61 -4.41 3.44
CA SER A 603 -3.23 -4.47 4.85
C SER A 603 -2.51 -5.78 5.22
N VAL A 604 -3.02 -6.92 4.73
CA VAL A 604 -2.42 -8.25 4.93
C VAL A 604 -1.05 -8.35 4.25
N LEU A 605 -0.90 -7.73 3.06
CA LEU A 605 0.37 -7.64 2.35
C LEU A 605 1.38 -6.68 3.01
N ILE A 606 0.93 -5.54 3.57
CA ILE A 606 1.81 -4.64 4.35
C ILE A 606 2.38 -5.37 5.58
N LEU A 607 1.54 -6.11 6.32
CA LEU A 607 1.96 -6.87 7.50
C LEU A 607 2.94 -8.00 7.15
N ASN A 608 2.66 -8.76 6.09
CA ASN A 608 3.52 -9.89 5.68
C ASN A 608 4.71 -9.51 4.80
N SER A 609 4.84 -8.23 4.42
CA SER A 609 5.87 -7.70 3.50
C SER A 609 7.32 -8.05 3.85
N LYS A 610 7.59 -8.32 5.14
CA LYS A 610 8.92 -8.68 5.67
C LYS A 610 9.27 -10.18 5.60
N VAL A 611 8.33 -11.07 5.22
CA VAL A 611 8.57 -12.53 5.23
C VAL A 611 8.59 -13.11 3.81
N PRO A 612 9.78 -13.38 3.23
CA PRO A 612 9.87 -13.87 1.86
C PRO A 612 9.19 -15.23 1.68
N ASN A 613 8.57 -15.44 0.52
CA ASN A 613 7.91 -16.68 0.08
C ASN A 613 6.69 -17.12 0.92
N VAL A 614 6.15 -16.26 1.80
CA VAL A 614 4.85 -16.50 2.47
C VAL A 614 3.67 -16.00 1.62
N GLU A 615 3.92 -15.11 0.66
CA GLU A 615 2.92 -14.46 -0.20
C GLU A 615 2.05 -15.44 -0.98
N GLU A 616 2.61 -16.49 -1.59
CA GLU A 616 1.83 -17.55 -2.24
C GLU A 616 0.84 -18.24 -1.28
N LYS A 617 1.20 -18.37 0.01
CA LYS A 617 0.33 -19.01 1.01
C LYS A 617 -0.79 -18.06 1.42
N VAL A 618 -0.49 -16.76 1.55
CA VAL A 618 -1.49 -15.71 1.76
C VAL A 618 -2.45 -15.66 0.57
N PHE A 619 -1.96 -15.64 -0.67
CA PHE A 619 -2.82 -15.70 -1.86
C PHE A 619 -3.68 -16.96 -1.86
N LYS A 620 -3.15 -18.13 -1.49
CA LYS A 620 -3.93 -19.38 -1.43
C LYS A 620 -5.01 -19.35 -0.35
N SER A 621 -4.72 -18.89 0.87
CA SER A 621 -5.76 -18.74 1.92
C SER A 621 -6.79 -17.67 1.57
N GLU A 622 -6.37 -16.56 0.94
CA GLU A 622 -7.27 -15.51 0.48
C GLU A 622 -8.03 -15.88 -0.80
N LEU A 623 -7.62 -16.90 -1.56
CA LEU A 623 -8.42 -17.48 -2.66
C LEU A 623 -9.38 -18.56 -2.14
N GLU A 624 -9.05 -19.26 -1.06
CA GLU A 624 -9.93 -20.27 -0.44
C GLU A 624 -11.26 -19.68 0.04
N LYS A 625 -11.31 -18.42 0.46
CA LYS A 625 -12.57 -17.72 0.83
C LYS A 625 -13.60 -17.66 -0.30
N PHE A 626 -13.18 -17.80 -1.56
CA PHE A 626 -14.06 -17.82 -2.74
C PHE A 626 -14.57 -19.22 -3.11
N ARG A 627 -14.01 -20.31 -2.54
CA ARG A 627 -14.41 -21.70 -2.86
C ARG A 627 -15.92 -21.95 -2.82
N PRO A 628 -16.68 -21.52 -1.79
CA PRO A 628 -18.13 -21.78 -1.73
C PRO A 628 -18.93 -21.18 -2.88
N TYR A 629 -18.41 -20.16 -3.56
CA TYR A 629 -19.02 -19.57 -4.75
C TYR A 629 -18.73 -20.41 -6.01
N GLN A 630 -17.52 -20.93 -6.15
CA GLN A 630 -17.16 -21.87 -7.22
C GLN A 630 -17.99 -23.16 -7.09
N ASP A 631 -18.06 -23.72 -5.89
CA ASP A 631 -18.80 -24.95 -5.60
C ASP A 631 -20.30 -24.79 -5.90
N ARG A 632 -20.89 -23.63 -5.56
CA ARG A 632 -22.29 -23.29 -5.90
C ARG A 632 -22.50 -23.16 -7.41
N LEU A 633 -21.60 -22.48 -8.12
CA LEU A 633 -21.69 -22.35 -9.59
C LEU A 633 -21.59 -23.72 -10.27
N GLU A 634 -20.61 -24.55 -9.89
CA GLU A 634 -20.43 -25.90 -10.43
C GLU A 634 -21.65 -26.80 -10.16
N ALA A 635 -22.26 -26.69 -8.97
CA ALA A 635 -23.51 -27.37 -8.65
C ALA A 635 -24.67 -26.93 -9.57
N THR A 636 -24.81 -25.63 -9.91
CA THR A 636 -25.84 -25.18 -10.87
C THR A 636 -25.61 -25.70 -12.29
N ILE A 637 -24.35 -25.80 -12.72
CA ILE A 637 -23.97 -26.34 -14.04
C ILE A 637 -24.30 -27.84 -14.11
N HIS A 638 -23.89 -28.62 -13.11
CA HIS A 638 -24.20 -30.06 -13.04
C HIS A 638 -25.71 -30.32 -12.95
N HIS A 639 -26.46 -29.49 -12.20
CA HIS A 639 -27.91 -29.60 -12.15
C HIS A 639 -28.55 -29.32 -13.52
N GLN A 640 -28.14 -28.24 -14.22
CA GLN A 640 -28.60 -27.94 -15.58
C GLN A 640 -28.34 -29.11 -16.54
N GLN A 641 -27.12 -29.66 -16.56
CA GLN A 641 -26.76 -30.74 -17.48
C GLN A 641 -27.58 -32.01 -17.27
N ASN A 642 -28.02 -32.29 -16.04
CA ASN A 642 -28.90 -33.43 -15.76
C ASN A 642 -30.35 -33.13 -16.17
N MET A 643 -30.87 -31.94 -15.88
CA MET A 643 -32.18 -31.50 -16.35
C MET A 643 -32.28 -31.45 -17.89
N LEU A 644 -31.18 -31.11 -18.58
CA LEU A 644 -31.09 -31.08 -20.04
C LEU A 644 -31.12 -32.49 -20.65
N LYS A 645 -30.49 -33.49 -20.01
CA LYS A 645 -30.61 -34.92 -20.39
C LYS A 645 -32.05 -35.43 -20.21
N GLU A 646 -32.72 -35.04 -19.13
CA GLU A 646 -34.14 -35.36 -18.91
C GLU A 646 -35.03 -34.71 -19.98
N LEU A 647 -34.84 -33.42 -20.27
CA LEU A 647 -35.56 -32.68 -21.31
C LEU A 647 -35.38 -33.30 -22.70
N GLN A 648 -34.15 -33.66 -23.09
CA GLN A 648 -33.91 -34.38 -24.34
C GLN A 648 -34.61 -35.75 -24.36
N THR A 649 -34.74 -36.42 -23.22
CA THR A 649 -35.36 -37.74 -23.12
C THR A 649 -36.89 -37.68 -23.13
N THR A 650 -37.52 -36.62 -22.58
CA THR A 650 -38.95 -36.37 -22.74
C THR A 650 -39.27 -35.89 -24.16
N TRP A 651 -38.51 -34.94 -24.70
CA TRP A 651 -38.75 -34.39 -26.04
C TRP A 651 -38.58 -35.43 -27.16
N LYS A 652 -37.61 -36.35 -27.04
CA LYS A 652 -37.48 -37.49 -27.96
C LYS A 652 -38.70 -38.41 -27.98
N LYS A 653 -39.48 -38.48 -26.89
CA LYS A 653 -40.77 -39.23 -26.87
C LYS A 653 -41.90 -38.44 -27.53
N VAL A 654 -41.94 -37.12 -27.35
CA VAL A 654 -42.93 -36.25 -28.02
C VAL A 654 -42.71 -36.26 -29.54
N LEU A 655 -41.46 -36.13 -30.01
CA LEU A 655 -41.07 -36.20 -31.42
C LEU A 655 -41.24 -37.57 -32.08
N ALA A 656 -41.42 -38.65 -31.30
CA ALA A 656 -41.62 -40.00 -31.84
C ALA A 656 -43.04 -40.22 -32.40
N ASN A 657 -44.01 -39.36 -32.07
CA ASN A 657 -45.39 -39.49 -32.52
C ASN A 657 -45.57 -38.97 -33.96
N GLU A 658 -46.08 -39.83 -34.86
CA GLU A 658 -46.23 -39.51 -36.29
C GLU A 658 -47.15 -38.31 -36.58
N THR A 659 -48.09 -38.01 -35.69
CA THR A 659 -49.07 -36.91 -35.82
C THR A 659 -48.39 -35.54 -35.85
N VAL A 660 -47.40 -35.31 -34.98
CA VAL A 660 -46.62 -34.06 -34.96
C VAL A 660 -45.78 -33.95 -36.23
N LYS A 661 -45.13 -35.04 -36.63
CA LYS A 661 -44.16 -35.09 -37.74
C LYS A 661 -44.77 -34.80 -39.11
N LYS A 662 -46.07 -35.07 -39.31
CA LYS A 662 -46.82 -34.65 -40.50
C LYS A 662 -47.34 -33.20 -40.38
N ARG A 663 -47.79 -32.77 -39.18
CA ARG A 663 -48.26 -31.39 -38.94
C ARG A 663 -47.15 -30.31 -39.10
N THR A 664 -45.88 -30.67 -38.92
CA THR A 664 -44.75 -29.71 -39.07
C THR A 664 -44.37 -29.42 -40.52
N SER A 665 -44.27 -30.45 -41.37
CA SER A 665 -43.65 -30.37 -42.70
C SER A 665 -44.28 -29.31 -43.62
N ASP A 666 -45.61 -29.26 -43.69
CA ASP A 666 -46.31 -28.38 -44.64
C ASP A 666 -46.36 -26.91 -44.16
N ARG A 667 -46.24 -26.67 -42.84
CA ARG A 667 -46.12 -25.32 -42.25
C ARG A 667 -44.70 -24.78 -42.25
N GLU A 668 -43.69 -25.64 -42.41
CA GLU A 668 -42.27 -25.26 -42.35
C GLU A 668 -41.83 -24.36 -43.52
N GLY A 669 -42.33 -24.60 -44.73
CA GLY A 669 -42.01 -23.77 -45.91
C GLY A 669 -42.48 -22.32 -45.76
N MET A 670 -43.72 -22.12 -45.31
CA MET A 670 -44.29 -20.78 -45.08
C MET A 670 -43.67 -20.11 -43.84
N ARG A 671 -43.42 -20.87 -42.76
CA ARG A 671 -42.66 -20.42 -41.59
C ARG A 671 -41.27 -19.92 -41.98
N THR A 672 -40.56 -20.61 -42.87
CA THR A 672 -39.21 -20.25 -43.31
C THR A 672 -39.18 -18.91 -44.05
N GLN A 673 -40.13 -18.67 -44.96
CA GLN A 673 -40.22 -17.40 -45.68
C GLN A 673 -40.62 -16.23 -44.76
N ARG A 674 -41.59 -16.45 -43.85
CA ARG A 674 -41.97 -15.44 -42.84
C ARG A 674 -40.82 -15.16 -41.86
N ALA A 675 -40.06 -16.18 -41.47
CA ALA A 675 -38.88 -16.05 -40.61
C ALA A 675 -37.75 -15.26 -41.31
N ALA A 676 -37.49 -15.52 -42.59
CA ALA A 676 -36.51 -14.74 -43.37
C ALA A 676 -36.89 -13.25 -43.48
N LEU A 677 -38.18 -12.94 -43.64
CA LEU A 677 -38.67 -11.56 -43.61
C LEU A 677 -38.54 -10.92 -42.22
N ILE A 678 -38.89 -11.64 -41.15
CA ILE A 678 -38.72 -11.18 -39.77
C ILE A 678 -37.24 -10.94 -39.46
N GLU A 679 -36.32 -11.82 -39.88
CA GLU A 679 -34.88 -11.67 -39.65
C GLU A 679 -34.29 -10.50 -40.46
N ARG A 680 -34.81 -10.21 -41.65
CA ARG A 680 -34.49 -8.97 -42.38
C ARG A 680 -34.88 -7.71 -41.59
N PHE A 681 -36.12 -7.65 -41.08
CA PHE A 681 -36.55 -6.52 -40.24
C PHE A 681 -35.84 -6.47 -38.87
N ARG A 682 -35.47 -7.63 -38.30
CA ARG A 682 -34.63 -7.73 -37.09
C ARG A 682 -33.24 -7.15 -37.33
N LYS A 683 -32.61 -7.49 -38.46
CA LYS A 683 -31.32 -6.93 -38.87
C LYS A 683 -31.40 -5.41 -39.05
N ALA A 684 -32.50 -4.89 -39.60
CA ALA A 684 -32.76 -3.46 -39.67
C ALA A 684 -32.88 -2.82 -38.27
N TYR A 685 -33.75 -3.34 -37.41
CA TYR A 685 -33.94 -2.86 -36.04
C TYR A 685 -32.64 -2.92 -35.21
N ASN A 686 -31.87 -4.00 -35.32
CA ASN A 686 -30.56 -4.13 -34.68
C ASN A 686 -29.58 -3.05 -35.20
N ALA A 687 -29.44 -2.90 -36.52
CA ALA A 687 -28.55 -1.88 -37.09
C ALA A 687 -28.92 -0.45 -36.69
N TRP A 688 -30.22 -0.15 -36.53
CA TRP A 688 -30.69 1.12 -35.96
C TRP A 688 -30.37 1.26 -34.47
N LYS A 689 -30.56 0.21 -33.67
CA LYS A 689 -30.24 0.20 -32.24
C LYS A 689 -28.75 0.36 -31.99
N ASP A 690 -27.92 -0.35 -32.75
CA ASP A 690 -26.46 -0.24 -32.74
C ASP A 690 -26.02 1.17 -33.17
N ALA A 691 -26.72 1.80 -34.12
CA ALA A 691 -26.48 3.18 -34.51
C ALA A 691 -26.90 4.19 -33.42
N GLN A 692 -27.98 3.95 -32.67
CA GLN A 692 -28.37 4.80 -31.53
C GLN A 692 -27.40 4.68 -30.35
N GLU A 693 -26.97 3.46 -30.01
CA GLU A 693 -25.96 3.23 -28.97
C GLU A 693 -24.59 3.77 -29.38
N GLY A 694 -24.22 3.60 -30.66
CA GLY A 694 -23.03 4.19 -31.27
C GLY A 694 -23.06 5.71 -31.28
N LEU A 695 -24.20 6.33 -31.61
CA LEU A 695 -24.39 7.79 -31.56
C LEU A 695 -24.25 8.34 -30.13
N LYS A 696 -24.81 7.64 -29.13
CA LYS A 696 -24.64 7.99 -27.72
C LYS A 696 -23.17 7.92 -27.31
N LYS A 697 -22.50 6.79 -27.54
CA LYS A 697 -21.07 6.60 -27.22
C LYS A 697 -20.18 7.58 -27.97
N GLY A 698 -20.50 7.89 -29.23
CA GLY A 698 -19.81 8.90 -30.04
C GLY A 698 -19.95 10.30 -29.45
N LYS A 699 -21.15 10.69 -29.00
CA LYS A 699 -21.36 11.96 -28.30
C LYS A 699 -20.57 12.05 -27.00
N GLU A 700 -20.56 10.98 -26.20
CA GLU A 700 -19.77 10.88 -24.96
C GLU A 700 -18.26 11.01 -25.29
N PHE A 701 -17.74 10.17 -26.20
CA PHE A 701 -16.35 10.20 -26.68
C PHE A 701 -15.90 11.58 -27.22
N TYR A 702 -16.71 12.25 -28.04
CA TYR A 702 -16.37 13.58 -28.56
C TYR A 702 -16.48 14.69 -27.50
N THR A 703 -17.28 14.50 -26.44
CA THR A 703 -17.31 15.41 -25.29
C THR A 703 -16.05 15.25 -24.44
N ASP A 704 -15.63 14.00 -24.18
CA ASP A 704 -14.39 13.70 -23.46
C ASP A 704 -13.16 14.18 -24.25
N LEU A 705 -13.13 13.95 -25.56
CA LEU A 705 -12.07 14.42 -26.46
C LEU A 705 -12.02 15.96 -26.54
N ASP A 706 -13.16 16.65 -26.48
CA ASP A 706 -13.20 18.11 -26.40
C ASP A 706 -12.68 18.64 -25.05
N SER A 707 -12.98 17.95 -23.94
CA SER A 707 -12.43 18.29 -22.62
C SER A 707 -10.90 18.12 -22.59
N PHE A 708 -10.38 17.03 -23.18
CA PHE A 708 -8.94 16.78 -23.29
C PHE A 708 -8.26 17.77 -24.23
N ALA A 709 -8.84 18.04 -25.41
CA ALA A 709 -8.32 19.07 -26.34
C ALA A 709 -8.34 20.47 -25.71
N SER A 710 -9.33 20.79 -24.88
CA SER A 710 -9.39 22.06 -24.14
C SER A 710 -8.33 22.13 -23.02
N SER A 711 -8.02 21.00 -22.37
CA SER A 711 -6.91 20.89 -21.41
C SER A 711 -5.54 21.10 -22.08
N VAL A 712 -5.31 20.43 -23.22
CA VAL A 712 -4.09 20.60 -24.03
C VAL A 712 -3.96 22.04 -24.56
N ALA A 713 -5.07 22.67 -24.98
CA ALA A 713 -5.10 24.07 -25.39
C ALA A 713 -4.75 25.03 -24.23
N ASN A 714 -5.28 24.80 -23.02
CA ASN A 714 -4.93 25.59 -21.83
C ASN A 714 -3.44 25.45 -21.47
N ASN A 715 -2.89 24.23 -21.53
CA ASN A 715 -1.47 23.97 -21.29
C ASN A 715 -0.58 24.67 -22.34
N ALA A 716 -1.02 24.66 -23.61
CA ALA A 716 -0.37 25.37 -24.71
C ALA A 716 -0.42 26.90 -24.53
N ASP A 717 -1.56 27.46 -24.11
CA ASP A 717 -1.70 28.89 -23.84
C ASP A 717 -0.82 29.33 -22.65
N GLN A 718 -0.76 28.54 -21.56
CA GLN A 718 0.17 28.79 -20.45
C GLN A 718 1.64 28.69 -20.90
N PHE A 719 1.99 27.71 -21.73
CA PHE A 719 3.34 27.60 -22.30
C PHE A 719 3.69 28.85 -23.12
N VAL A 720 2.82 29.27 -24.05
CA VAL A 720 3.04 30.46 -24.87
C VAL A 720 3.10 31.73 -24.03
N GLN A 721 2.28 31.88 -22.98
CA GLN A 721 2.33 33.02 -22.06
C GLN A 721 3.68 33.11 -21.32
N ASN A 722 4.12 32.01 -20.69
CA ASN A 722 5.43 31.95 -20.02
C ASN A 722 6.59 32.29 -20.98
N ARG A 723 6.50 31.86 -22.25
CA ARG A 723 7.48 32.12 -23.31
C ARG A 723 7.46 33.55 -23.82
N VAL A 724 6.30 34.21 -23.83
CA VAL A 724 6.17 35.65 -24.12
C VAL A 724 6.73 36.47 -22.96
N GLU A 725 6.51 36.08 -21.70
CA GLU A 725 7.14 36.72 -20.54
C GLU A 725 8.66 36.56 -20.52
N GLU A 726 9.19 35.36 -20.78
CA GLU A 726 10.63 35.11 -20.93
C GLU A 726 11.23 36.01 -22.01
N ARG A 727 10.59 36.06 -23.18
CA ARG A 727 10.96 36.92 -24.31
C ARG A 727 10.93 38.41 -23.94
N GLN A 728 9.92 38.87 -23.19
CA GLN A 728 9.83 40.26 -22.75
C GLN A 728 10.95 40.62 -21.77
N LYS A 729 11.18 39.80 -20.73
CA LYS A 729 12.23 40.01 -19.72
C LYS A 729 13.63 40.02 -20.37
N LEU A 730 13.85 39.16 -21.39
CA LEU A 730 15.06 39.20 -22.20
C LEU A 730 15.18 40.50 -23.01
N LEU A 731 14.13 40.95 -23.69
CA LEU A 731 14.15 42.22 -24.45
C LEU A 731 14.39 43.44 -23.56
N GLU A 732 13.79 43.48 -22.36
CA GLU A 732 14.03 44.52 -21.35
C GLU A 732 15.50 44.53 -20.90
N SER A 733 16.07 43.35 -20.57
CA SER A 733 17.49 43.22 -20.18
C SER A 733 18.49 43.58 -21.29
N LEU A 734 18.06 43.51 -22.56
CA LEU A 734 18.86 43.92 -23.72
C LEU A 734 18.74 45.44 -23.95
N GLY A 735 17.54 46.01 -23.79
CA GLY A 735 17.29 47.45 -23.90
C GLY A 735 18.05 48.28 -22.87
N ASP A 736 18.04 47.87 -21.60
CA ASP A 736 18.81 48.50 -20.50
C ASP A 736 20.33 48.51 -20.76
N ASN A 737 20.82 47.55 -21.55
CA ASN A 737 22.23 47.39 -21.86
C ASN A 737 22.64 48.21 -23.10
N GLU A 738 21.76 48.34 -24.09
CA GLU A 738 21.97 49.23 -25.25
C GLU A 738 21.82 50.71 -24.84
N GLY A 739 20.89 51.04 -23.93
CA GLY A 739 20.73 52.37 -23.35
C GLY A 739 21.89 52.86 -22.47
N ARG A 740 22.92 52.04 -22.22
CA ARG A 740 24.13 52.42 -21.48
C ARG A 740 25.36 52.65 -22.34
N HIS A 741 25.32 52.35 -23.64
CA HIS A 741 26.51 52.36 -24.51
C HIS A 741 26.30 53.02 -25.89
N SER A 742 25.38 53.99 -25.99
CA SER A 742 25.30 54.87 -27.16
C SER A 742 25.24 56.36 -26.79
N GLY A 743 26.15 57.10 -27.41
CA GLY A 743 26.14 58.55 -27.54
C GLY A 743 27.24 58.93 -28.55
N PRO A 744 27.18 60.11 -29.21
CA PRO A 744 26.16 61.16 -29.09
C PRO A 744 25.33 61.31 -30.39
N LEU A 745 24.02 61.12 -30.34
CA LEU A 745 23.10 61.35 -31.48
C LEU A 745 21.86 62.19 -31.12
N ASP A 746 21.37 62.15 -29.88
CA ASP A 746 20.15 62.87 -29.47
C ASP A 746 20.26 64.41 -29.44
N GLN A 747 21.46 64.97 -29.60
CA GLN A 747 21.63 66.43 -29.62
C GLN A 747 21.03 67.09 -30.88
N GLU A 748 20.93 66.35 -31.98
CA GLU A 748 20.26 66.81 -33.21
C GLU A 748 18.74 66.73 -33.04
N THR A 749 18.24 65.61 -32.50
CA THR A 749 16.80 65.34 -32.31
C THR A 749 16.14 66.34 -31.36
N LEU A 750 16.77 66.66 -30.22
CA LEU A 750 16.26 67.67 -29.28
C LEU A 750 16.25 69.08 -29.89
N ARG A 751 17.22 69.42 -30.74
CA ARG A 751 17.26 70.72 -31.43
C ARG A 751 16.08 70.90 -32.38
N GLN A 752 15.68 69.84 -33.07
CA GLN A 752 14.57 69.86 -34.02
C GLN A 752 13.18 69.83 -33.34
N GLN A 753 13.07 69.36 -32.09
CA GLN A 753 11.83 69.44 -31.32
C GLN A 753 11.65 70.77 -30.56
N LEU A 754 12.71 71.55 -30.37
CA LEU A 754 12.67 72.85 -29.70
C LEU A 754 12.37 74.04 -30.64
N SER A 755 12.42 73.86 -31.96
CA SER A 755 11.99 74.90 -32.93
C SER A 755 10.47 75.04 -33.03
N ASP A 756 9.73 73.94 -32.86
CA ASP A 756 8.35 73.83 -33.34
C ASP A 756 7.29 74.19 -32.27
N MET A 757 7.70 74.44 -31.01
CA MET A 757 6.82 74.88 -29.94
C MET A 757 6.78 76.42 -29.79
N THR A 758 6.33 77.14 -30.81
CA THR A 758 5.97 78.56 -30.69
C THR A 758 4.60 78.87 -31.31
N LEU A 759 3.87 79.82 -30.68
CA LEU A 759 2.57 80.41 -31.07
C LEU A 759 1.25 79.61 -30.90
N SER A 760 0.68 79.75 -29.69
CA SER A 760 -0.68 80.30 -29.42
C SER A 760 -1.94 79.82 -30.18
N TYR A 761 -2.87 79.22 -29.42
CA TYR A 761 -4.34 79.39 -29.42
C TYR A 761 -5.06 80.07 -30.62
N GLN A 762 -6.08 79.39 -31.17
CA GLN A 762 -7.52 79.68 -30.91
C GLN A 762 -8.46 78.58 -31.44
N THR A 763 -9.78 78.71 -31.19
CA THR A 763 -10.84 77.68 -31.34
C THR A 763 -11.95 78.13 -32.31
N PRO A 764 -13.02 77.35 -32.59
CA PRO A 764 -13.07 75.96 -33.09
C PRO A 764 -14.06 75.78 -34.29
N SER A 765 -13.99 74.66 -35.04
CA SER A 765 -15.15 74.11 -35.79
C SER A 765 -14.92 72.68 -36.32
N SER A 766 -16.01 72.01 -36.69
CA SER A 766 -16.15 70.58 -37.01
C SER A 766 -15.74 70.17 -38.45
N HIS A 767 -15.02 69.06 -38.61
CA HIS A 767 -15.58 67.78 -39.11
C HIS A 767 -14.57 66.61 -39.22
N ASP A 768 -15.08 65.38 -39.05
CA ASP A 768 -14.70 64.07 -39.62
C ASP A 768 -13.33 63.36 -39.38
N TYR A 769 -13.45 62.02 -39.31
CA TYR A 769 -12.45 60.92 -39.39
C TYR A 769 -11.14 60.96 -38.59
N THR A 770 -11.01 60.07 -37.58
CA THR A 770 -9.81 59.20 -37.38
C THR A 770 -10.02 58.07 -36.35
N LYS A 771 -9.12 57.08 -36.36
CA LYS A 771 -8.84 56.05 -35.32
C LYS A 771 -8.16 56.67 -34.07
N PRO A 772 -7.92 55.94 -32.95
CA PRO A 772 -8.57 54.72 -32.38
C PRO A 772 -8.87 54.84 -30.85
N SER A 773 -9.46 53.80 -30.21
CA SER A 773 -9.17 53.25 -28.84
C SER A 773 -10.41 52.66 -28.12
N PRO A 774 -10.30 51.55 -27.34
CA PRO A 774 -11.35 51.07 -26.42
C PRO A 774 -11.30 51.70 -25.00
N PRO A 775 -12.32 51.51 -24.12
CA PRO A 775 -12.56 52.34 -22.92
C PRO A 775 -12.41 51.56 -21.55
N PRO A 776 -13.20 51.76 -20.46
CA PRO A 776 -12.69 52.26 -19.17
C PRO A 776 -12.70 51.28 -17.95
N PRO A 777 -12.10 51.66 -16.78
CA PRO A 777 -12.09 50.92 -15.48
C PRO A 777 -13.35 51.25 -14.63
N PRO A 778 -13.49 51.01 -13.27
CA PRO A 778 -12.59 50.50 -12.19
C PRO A 778 -13.32 49.37 -11.37
N PRO A 779 -13.38 49.23 -10.00
CA PRO A 779 -12.59 49.76 -8.84
C PRO A 779 -12.33 48.81 -7.61
N GLN A 780 -11.23 49.07 -6.86
CA GLN A 780 -11.12 49.05 -5.36
C GLN A 780 -11.25 47.70 -4.56
N PRO A 781 -10.91 47.64 -3.24
CA PRO A 781 -10.41 48.69 -2.33
C PRO A 781 -9.09 48.38 -1.57
N ASN A 782 -8.46 49.42 -1.00
CA ASN A 782 -7.81 49.35 0.32
C ASN A 782 -7.73 50.76 0.97
N TYR A 783 -7.66 50.85 2.30
CA TYR A 783 -7.72 52.10 3.08
C TYR A 783 -6.35 52.51 3.69
N THR A 784 -6.18 53.82 3.90
CA THR A 784 -5.21 54.49 4.81
C THR A 784 -6.00 55.53 5.64
N SER A 785 -5.60 56.10 6.79
CA SER A 785 -4.29 56.44 7.42
C SER A 785 -4.47 56.47 8.96
N PRO A 786 -3.45 56.70 9.85
CA PRO A 786 -2.74 57.98 10.07
C PRO A 786 -1.23 57.89 10.49
N PRO A 787 -0.50 59.01 10.79
CA PRO A 787 0.98 59.08 10.95
C PRO A 787 1.48 59.55 12.37
N PRO A 788 2.70 60.13 12.61
CA PRO A 788 4.04 59.46 12.66
C PRO A 788 5.03 59.89 13.81
N GLN A 789 6.25 59.27 13.85
CA GLN A 789 7.55 59.74 14.46
C GLN A 789 7.74 59.78 16.01
N PRO A 790 8.98 59.92 16.59
CA PRO A 790 10.38 59.82 16.06
C PRO A 790 11.34 58.86 16.87
N THR A 791 12.68 59.05 16.79
CA THR A 791 13.80 58.09 17.04
C THR A 791 14.80 58.41 18.18
N TYR A 792 15.58 57.40 18.64
CA TYR A 792 16.91 57.55 19.30
C TYR A 792 17.91 56.41 18.94
N THR A 793 19.11 56.35 19.55
CA THR A 793 20.39 55.96 18.88
C THR A 793 21.48 55.20 19.69
N SER A 794 22.26 54.33 19.00
CA SER A 794 23.69 53.93 19.31
C SER A 794 23.96 52.97 20.50
N PRO A 795 25.16 52.33 20.69
CA PRO A 795 26.51 52.51 20.06
C PRO A 795 27.19 51.16 19.56
N PRO A 796 28.54 50.86 19.58
CA PRO A 796 29.27 50.43 18.36
C PRO A 796 30.21 49.15 18.49
N PRO A 797 31.45 48.98 17.92
CA PRO A 797 31.67 47.94 16.86
C PRO A 797 32.97 47.05 16.85
N GLN A 798 32.97 45.97 16.03
CA GLN A 798 34.14 45.31 15.35
C GLN A 798 35.19 44.57 16.25
N PRO A 799 36.04 43.62 15.75
CA PRO A 799 36.71 43.54 14.43
C PRO A 799 36.71 42.16 13.68
N SER A 800 37.42 42.10 12.54
CA SER A 800 37.54 40.99 11.59
C SER A 800 38.91 40.30 11.57
N TYR A 801 39.02 39.13 10.91
CA TYR A 801 40.30 38.54 10.45
C TYR A 801 40.18 37.84 9.08
N ASN A 802 41.30 37.72 8.37
CA ASN A 802 41.39 37.33 6.95
C ASN A 802 41.18 35.82 6.64
N SER A 803 40.89 35.52 5.36
CA SER A 803 41.27 34.26 4.70
C SER A 803 41.58 34.47 3.20
N PRO A 804 42.48 33.69 2.56
CA PRO A 804 42.90 33.86 1.16
C PRO A 804 41.99 33.17 0.12
N PRO A 805 42.22 33.33 -1.21
CA PRO A 805 41.30 32.87 -2.25
C PRO A 805 41.45 31.37 -2.62
N PRO A 806 40.37 30.69 -3.06
CA PRO A 806 40.45 29.34 -3.65
C PRO A 806 41.02 29.36 -5.07
N GLN A 807 41.79 28.33 -5.43
CA GLN A 807 42.14 28.03 -6.82
C GLN A 807 40.98 27.33 -7.55
N GLN A 808 40.97 27.41 -8.88
CA GLN A 808 40.07 26.61 -9.72
C GLN A 808 40.43 25.12 -9.62
N TYR A 809 39.42 24.26 -9.48
CA TYR A 809 39.55 22.82 -9.73
C TYR A 809 38.39 22.36 -10.61
N ASN A 810 38.68 21.57 -11.64
CA ASN A 810 37.75 21.27 -12.72
C ASN A 810 37.09 19.88 -12.52
N PRO A 811 35.76 19.74 -12.59
CA PRO A 811 35.09 18.46 -12.35
C PRO A 811 35.19 17.50 -13.56
N PRO A 812 35.40 16.19 -13.36
CA PRO A 812 35.41 15.20 -14.43
C PRO A 812 34.00 14.68 -14.78
N HIS A 813 33.76 14.40 -16.06
CA HIS A 813 32.52 13.78 -16.55
C HIS A 813 32.61 12.24 -16.58
N PRO A 814 31.51 11.50 -16.31
CA PRO A 814 31.45 10.05 -16.55
C PRO A 814 31.30 9.70 -18.04
N HIS A 815 31.85 8.55 -18.44
CA HIS A 815 31.56 7.90 -19.72
C HIS A 815 31.19 6.44 -19.49
N TYR A 816 30.09 5.98 -20.10
CA TYR A 816 29.74 4.56 -20.19
C TYR A 816 30.50 3.93 -21.37
N GLN A 817 31.05 2.72 -21.17
CA GLN A 817 31.66 1.93 -22.24
C GLN A 817 30.76 0.76 -22.64
N GLN A 818 30.72 0.47 -23.95
CA GLN A 818 30.27 -0.82 -24.49
C GLN A 818 31.48 -1.63 -24.99
N PRO A 819 31.41 -2.97 -25.03
CA PRO A 819 32.50 -3.82 -25.52
C PRO A 819 32.64 -3.78 -27.06
N PRO A 820 33.87 -3.93 -27.60
CA PRO A 820 34.14 -3.76 -29.04
C PRO A 820 33.98 -5.06 -29.88
N PRO A 821 33.69 -4.93 -31.20
CA PRO A 821 33.67 -6.04 -32.17
C PRO A 821 35.06 -6.38 -32.76
N PRO A 822 35.23 -7.56 -33.42
CA PRO A 822 36.51 -8.01 -33.99
C PRO A 822 36.90 -7.34 -35.34
N PRO A 823 38.20 -7.40 -35.73
CA PRO A 823 38.72 -6.66 -36.90
C PRO A 823 38.61 -7.41 -38.25
N PRO A 824 38.48 -6.70 -39.38
CA PRO A 824 38.49 -7.26 -40.73
C PRO A 824 39.89 -7.28 -41.40
N PRO A 825 40.14 -8.13 -42.42
CA PRO A 825 41.40 -8.14 -43.20
C PRO A 825 41.50 -7.02 -44.26
N GLN A 826 42.72 -6.74 -44.72
CA GLN A 826 43.01 -5.79 -45.81
C GLN A 826 43.05 -6.47 -47.19
N GLN A 827 42.57 -5.78 -48.24
CA GLN A 827 43.32 -5.50 -49.49
C GLN A 827 42.56 -4.49 -50.39
N SER A 828 43.11 -4.13 -51.56
CA SER A 828 42.70 -2.99 -52.40
C SER A 828 42.66 -3.38 -53.91
N PRO A 829 42.55 -2.46 -54.89
CA PRO A 829 41.37 -1.68 -55.28
C PRO A 829 40.97 -1.88 -56.79
N TRP A 830 40.20 -0.94 -57.37
CA TRP A 830 39.71 -0.82 -58.79
C TRP A 830 38.42 -1.60 -59.13
N GLY A 831 37.61 -1.13 -60.12
CA GLY A 831 36.73 -2.10 -60.81
C GLY A 831 35.45 -1.72 -61.62
N ASP A 832 34.95 -0.49 -61.68
CA ASP A 832 34.03 0.00 -62.77
C ASP A 832 32.61 -0.65 -63.02
N LEU A 833 31.80 0.01 -63.86
CA LEU A 833 30.66 -0.43 -64.70
C LEU A 833 29.35 -1.09 -64.14
N SER A 834 28.32 -0.24 -64.00
CA SER A 834 27.04 -0.25 -64.78
C SER A 834 25.90 -1.31 -64.65
N VAL A 835 24.69 -0.80 -64.32
CA VAL A 835 23.42 -0.84 -65.13
C VAL A 835 22.42 -2.05 -65.09
N LEU A 836 21.17 -1.71 -64.67
CA LEU A 836 19.80 -2.21 -65.04
C LEU A 836 19.04 -3.42 -64.39
N ASP A 837 17.74 -3.14 -64.18
CA ASP A 837 16.48 -3.94 -64.28
C ASP A 837 16.18 -5.26 -63.50
N LYS A 838 15.32 -5.10 -62.47
CA LYS A 838 13.96 -5.70 -62.27
C LYS A 838 13.70 -7.19 -61.87
N PRO A 839 12.49 -7.52 -61.32
CA PRO A 839 12.11 -8.79 -60.65
C PRO A 839 11.15 -9.64 -61.54
N PRO A 840 10.31 -10.63 -61.06
CA PRO A 840 10.11 -11.25 -59.73
C PRO A 840 9.97 -12.82 -59.71
N SER A 841 9.74 -13.46 -58.55
CA SER A 841 8.82 -14.63 -58.32
C SER A 841 8.92 -15.29 -56.92
N LEU A 842 7.98 -16.20 -56.60
CA LEU A 842 7.83 -17.05 -55.39
C LEU A 842 7.46 -18.51 -55.85
N PRO A 843 7.19 -19.49 -54.95
CA PRO A 843 8.07 -20.27 -54.06
C PRO A 843 8.10 -21.79 -54.45
N PRO A 844 8.86 -22.69 -53.77
CA PRO A 844 8.21 -23.65 -52.83
C PRO A 844 9.10 -24.27 -51.70
N LYS A 845 8.54 -25.21 -50.91
CA LYS A 845 9.18 -26.15 -49.93
C LYS A 845 9.44 -27.54 -50.57
N PRO A 846 9.79 -28.62 -49.82
CA PRO A 846 10.97 -28.96 -48.99
C PRO A 846 11.72 -30.23 -49.54
N PRO A 847 12.75 -30.81 -48.85
CA PRO A 847 12.55 -32.11 -48.15
C PRO A 847 13.52 -32.39 -46.95
N GLN A 848 13.63 -33.66 -46.49
CA GLN A 848 14.38 -34.12 -45.29
C GLN A 848 15.59 -35.06 -45.60
N GLN A 849 16.48 -35.21 -44.61
CA GLN A 849 17.46 -36.29 -44.26
C GLN A 849 17.88 -37.41 -45.24
N PRO A 850 19.15 -37.87 -45.13
CA PRO A 850 19.42 -39.25 -44.66
C PRO A 850 20.63 -39.42 -43.69
N LEU A 851 21.01 -40.66 -43.36
CA LEU A 851 22.07 -41.08 -42.40
C LEU A 851 23.26 -41.78 -43.16
N GLN A 852 24.37 -42.33 -42.60
CA GLN A 852 24.86 -42.71 -41.24
C GLN A 852 26.44 -42.61 -41.26
N GLN A 853 27.39 -43.32 -40.60
CA GLN A 853 27.53 -44.47 -39.67
C GLN A 853 28.96 -44.54 -39.02
N GLN A 854 29.18 -45.47 -38.06
CA GLN A 854 30.45 -46.11 -37.60
C GLN A 854 31.40 -45.41 -36.57
N GLN A 855 32.28 -46.25 -35.98
CA GLN A 855 33.11 -46.18 -34.74
C GLN A 855 34.64 -46.29 -35.08
N PRO A 856 35.69 -46.34 -34.17
CA PRO A 856 35.76 -46.76 -32.73
C PRO A 856 36.74 -45.95 -31.77
N PRO A 857 36.95 -46.37 -30.48
CA PRO A 857 37.73 -45.67 -29.40
C PRO A 857 39.04 -46.42 -28.99
N PRO A 858 39.76 -46.21 -27.83
CA PRO A 858 39.64 -45.29 -26.67
C PRO A 858 40.89 -44.34 -26.50
N PRO A 859 41.76 -44.21 -25.43
CA PRO A 859 42.07 -45.00 -24.20
C PRO A 859 42.12 -44.18 -22.85
N GLN A 860 42.93 -44.63 -21.85
CA GLN A 860 43.22 -44.11 -20.48
C GLN A 860 44.66 -44.61 -20.07
N PRO A 861 45.17 -44.68 -18.78
CA PRO A 861 44.77 -44.23 -17.41
C PRO A 861 45.89 -43.33 -16.77
N PRO A 862 46.24 -43.29 -15.45
CA PRO A 862 45.69 -43.78 -14.15
C PRO A 862 45.54 -42.61 -13.09
N GLN A 863 45.52 -42.72 -11.74
CA GLN A 863 45.66 -43.82 -10.73
C GLN A 863 44.79 -43.58 -9.45
N GLN A 864 45.31 -43.83 -8.23
CA GLN A 864 44.61 -43.97 -6.92
C GLN A 864 45.65 -43.92 -5.75
N PRO A 865 45.41 -44.29 -4.43
CA PRO A 865 44.26 -44.90 -3.70
C PRO A 865 43.80 -44.05 -2.46
N ASN A 866 43.00 -44.47 -1.44
CA ASN A 866 42.53 -45.79 -0.96
C ASN A 866 41.18 -45.73 -0.15
N TYR A 867 40.59 -46.90 0.13
CA TYR A 867 39.39 -47.21 0.99
C TYR A 867 39.84 -48.08 2.23
N PRO A 868 39.05 -48.90 3.00
CA PRO A 868 37.60 -49.27 2.99
C PRO A 868 36.85 -49.41 4.36
N GLN A 869 35.51 -49.63 4.34
CA GLN A 869 34.74 -50.76 4.97
C GLN A 869 33.26 -50.49 5.36
N GLN A 870 32.44 -51.56 5.37
CA GLN A 870 31.13 -51.74 6.04
C GLN A 870 31.11 -53.17 6.68
N PRO A 871 30.06 -54.03 6.62
CA PRO A 871 28.59 -53.93 6.85
C PRO A 871 28.06 -54.95 7.92
N LEU A 872 26.72 -55.04 8.17
CA LEU A 872 25.88 -56.29 8.09
C LEU A 872 24.46 -56.23 8.77
N TYR A 873 23.42 -56.62 8.01
CA TYR A 873 22.28 -57.54 8.35
C TYR A 873 21.02 -57.12 9.16
N SER A 874 20.01 -58.02 9.18
CA SER A 874 18.55 -57.79 9.31
C SER A 874 17.78 -58.99 9.92
N TYR A 875 16.50 -58.85 10.33
CA TYR A 875 15.50 -59.97 10.47
C TYR A 875 14.01 -59.48 10.49
N GLN A 876 13.03 -60.37 10.71
CA GLN A 876 11.66 -60.38 10.12
C GLN A 876 10.42 -60.19 11.06
N GLN A 877 9.26 -59.85 10.47
CA GLN A 877 7.85 -60.27 10.82
C GLN A 877 7.24 -59.81 12.19
N GLN A 878 5.92 -59.91 12.50
CA GLN A 878 4.76 -60.67 11.92
C GLN A 878 3.35 -60.07 12.24
N GLN A 879 2.38 -60.22 11.31
CA GLN A 879 0.89 -60.37 11.43
C GLN A 879 -0.08 -59.31 12.05
N HIS A 880 -1.36 -59.42 11.60
CA HIS A 880 -2.58 -58.72 12.06
C HIS A 880 -3.48 -59.63 12.94
N PRO A 881 -4.55 -59.10 13.57
CA PRO A 881 -5.90 -59.63 13.29
C PRO A 881 -7.01 -58.55 13.10
N GLN A 882 -8.25 -58.99 12.79
CA GLN A 882 -9.42 -58.17 12.45
C GLN A 882 -10.39 -57.93 13.63
N GLY A 883 -11.23 -56.89 13.56
CA GLY A 883 -12.42 -56.70 14.40
C GLY A 883 -13.16 -55.38 14.13
N THR A 884 -14.50 -55.38 14.14
CA THR A 884 -15.37 -54.20 13.84
C THR A 884 -16.49 -54.05 14.93
N PRO A 885 -17.48 -53.13 14.81
CA PRO A 885 -17.52 -51.80 15.45
C PRO A 885 -18.74 -51.72 16.44
N PRO A 886 -19.46 -50.59 16.67
CA PRO A 886 -19.11 -49.15 16.76
C PRO A 886 -19.49 -48.52 18.15
N GLN A 887 -19.13 -47.26 18.42
CA GLN A 887 -19.96 -46.37 19.26
C GLN A 887 -19.70 -44.87 19.03
N GLN A 888 -20.64 -44.02 19.46
CA GLN A 888 -20.68 -42.56 19.19
C GLN A 888 -20.11 -41.73 20.35
N PRO A 889 -19.47 -40.56 20.09
CA PRO A 889 -19.33 -39.51 21.09
C PRO A 889 -20.64 -38.72 21.29
N PRO A 890 -20.90 -38.14 22.48
CA PRO A 890 -22.16 -37.46 22.81
C PRO A 890 -22.28 -36.04 22.22
N PRO A 891 -23.51 -35.48 22.11
CA PRO A 891 -23.74 -34.16 21.52
C PRO A 891 -23.34 -32.99 22.45
N PRO A 892 -22.89 -31.84 21.88
CA PRO A 892 -22.66 -30.61 22.64
C PRO A 892 -23.99 -29.98 23.12
N GLY A 893 -23.98 -29.39 24.31
CA GLY A 893 -25.18 -28.85 24.96
C GLY A 893 -25.63 -27.48 24.46
N ASN A 894 -26.95 -27.21 24.59
CA ASN A 894 -27.56 -25.92 24.28
C ASN A 894 -26.94 -24.77 25.12
N TYR A 895 -26.37 -23.77 24.45
CA TYR A 895 -26.20 -22.43 25.01
C TYR A 895 -27.28 -21.50 24.45
N GLN A 896 -28.25 -21.17 25.30
CA GLN A 896 -29.46 -20.44 24.94
C GLN A 896 -29.20 -18.93 24.95
N TYR A 897 -28.97 -18.32 23.79
CA TYR A 897 -28.77 -16.87 23.65
C TYR A 897 -30.02 -16.09 24.10
N HIS A 898 -29.87 -15.33 25.18
CA HIS A 898 -30.96 -14.56 25.78
C HIS A 898 -30.99 -13.12 25.23
N TYR A 899 -31.74 -12.90 24.14
CA TYR A 899 -31.95 -11.57 23.57
C TYR A 899 -32.80 -10.70 24.51
N SER A 900 -32.16 -9.73 25.18
CA SER A 900 -32.83 -8.74 26.02
C SER A 900 -33.28 -7.53 25.17
N TYR A 901 -34.55 -7.52 24.78
CA TYR A 901 -35.17 -6.36 24.14
C TYR A 901 -35.37 -5.23 25.16
N GLN A 902 -34.54 -4.19 25.11
CA GLN A 902 -34.85 -2.91 25.75
C GLN A 902 -35.76 -2.07 24.85
N GLN A 903 -37.01 -1.87 25.27
CA GLN A 903 -37.87 -0.84 24.70
C GLN A 903 -37.50 0.53 25.29
N PRO A 904 -37.30 1.59 24.47
CA PRO A 904 -37.21 2.95 24.98
C PRO A 904 -38.61 3.45 25.35
N GLN A 905 -38.87 3.63 26.66
CA GLN A 905 -40.07 4.35 27.09
C GLN A 905 -39.96 5.83 26.76
N TRP A 906 -40.96 6.35 26.06
CA TRP A 906 -41.22 7.78 26.02
C TRP A 906 -41.62 8.26 27.42
N ASN A 907 -41.01 9.36 27.88
CA ASN A 907 -41.49 10.07 29.05
C ASN A 907 -41.50 11.57 28.75
N ALA A 908 -42.63 12.23 28.98
CA ALA A 908 -42.85 13.61 28.54
C ALA A 908 -43.69 14.39 29.57
N GLY A 909 -43.21 15.60 29.89
CA GLY A 909 -44.01 16.65 30.51
C GLY A 909 -43.61 17.05 31.94
N TYR A 910 -43.47 18.37 32.11
CA TYR A 910 -43.64 19.16 33.34
C TYR A 910 -42.72 18.83 34.55
N LYS A 911 -41.95 19.76 35.10
CA LYS A 911 -42.01 21.25 35.06
C LYS A 911 -40.64 21.87 34.86
#